data_AF-A0A3F3I9J0-F1
#
_entry.id   AF-A0A3F3I9J0-F1
#
_cell.length_a   1.000
_cell.length_b   1.000
_cell.length_c   1.000
_cell.angle_alpha   90.00
_cell.angle_beta   90.00
_cell.angle_gamma   90.00
#
_symmetry.space_group_name_H-M   'P 1'
#
loop_
_entity.id
_entity.type
_entity.pdbx_description
1 polymer ?
#
loop_
_entity_poly.entity_id
_entity_poly.type
_entity_poly.pdbx_seq_one_letter_code
_entity_poly.pdbx_strand_id
1 'polypeptide(L)'
;MSRDDYSQENRIAGVTSRQWAGFYLEQLSGREALGEPFCYEAILYTRLSAGAVPALTGKAMGLHVSSGKDRKRYIHGVVTAVDVVADEIKSGVTVHARIEPALALLRLSSQFRVFQNKPVPDVVCDVLRAGGVSSLEVKLQRVYRPHPFLMQYQESDFDFISRLLAKEGIYYFFRHGADQHTLVLTDSDLMHPESQTGRFSWRSSAGKESGVIACWKACYRMQSSGVDVKGVDPVHSRCKQASATVAGAVGAASQLLVTGETEYEAMSRVAQNQAGYRAFQQQVFTGVTDDPGLVCGERITFTDHPCDSGAYYLTALELKVSSNIGHQAVRVESTFTAQKKNVPFRLPVRAGAPALPGLLRARVVGPSSEVVHTDHEGRVKVLFLWDDAGKEDGSNACWLRVAQPWTGNGLGAQFIPRVGSEVMVGFWMGDPDDPVITGMVCSGPNLPPFPLPAGKAVSGFVTRSFSGEKESGHRLSFDDTKGKEVFLLHSPRDMMMDAGHDFSTVVENKNTLTTGGDHIVEVKKGNYSVEIRSGNGEFSTKGNMITKIRSGNYQLTVEGGECVIRANRTCELSSPAGITLKVGNSELSLTPEGISLSGTQVNIKGAARLSLKGATVNVEGQAMATLKGAAVSVEGQGTATVKGVAVSVQGSATAQVKGAITLIG
;
A
#
# COMPACT_ATOMS: atom_id res chain seq x y z
N MET A 1 -14.17 -39.77 64.29
CA MET A 1 -14.24 -38.35 63.88
C MET A 1 -15.70 -37.95 63.89
N SER A 2 -16.05 -36.94 64.68
CA SER A 2 -17.43 -36.54 64.93
C SER A 2 -17.97 -35.67 63.79
N ARG A 3 -19.28 -35.38 63.78
CA ARG A 3 -19.91 -34.48 62.80
C ARG A 3 -19.48 -33.01 63.01
N ASP A 4 -18.93 -32.68 64.17
CA ASP A 4 -18.57 -31.31 64.59
C ASP A 4 -17.16 -30.89 64.16
N ASP A 5 -16.30 -31.86 63.82
CA ASP A 5 -14.90 -31.61 63.39
C ASP A 5 -14.83 -30.89 62.01
N TYR A 6 -15.97 -30.78 61.31
CA TYR A 6 -16.11 -30.19 59.98
C TYR A 6 -17.09 -29.00 59.93
N SER A 7 -17.13 -28.11 60.93
CA SER A 7 -17.84 -26.80 60.85
C SER A 7 -16.94 -25.71 60.28
N GLN A 8 -17.44 -24.82 59.40
CA GLN A 8 -16.70 -23.67 58.88
C GLN A 8 -16.55 -22.49 59.87
N GLU A 9 -17.25 -22.53 61.02
CA GLU A 9 -17.18 -21.48 62.03
C GLU A 9 -15.81 -21.46 62.72
N ASN A 10 -15.25 -20.27 62.98
CA ASN A 10 -13.94 -20.05 63.65
C ASN A 10 -12.71 -20.68 62.95
N ARG A 11 -12.73 -20.82 61.62
CA ARG A 11 -11.58 -21.31 60.83
C ARG A 11 -10.65 -20.20 60.37
N ILE A 12 -9.36 -20.54 60.29
CA ILE A 12 -8.36 -19.61 59.74
C ILE A 12 -8.50 -19.45 58.22
N ALA A 13 -9.02 -20.47 57.53
CA ALA A 13 -9.35 -20.39 56.11
C ALA A 13 -10.59 -21.24 55.79
N GLY A 14 -11.43 -20.75 54.89
CA GLY A 14 -12.69 -21.42 54.55
C GLY A 14 -13.35 -20.93 53.26
N VAL A 15 -14.35 -21.66 52.80
CA VAL A 15 -15.10 -21.37 51.56
C VAL A 15 -16.25 -20.40 51.86
N THR A 16 -16.34 -19.28 51.17
CA THR A 16 -17.40 -18.27 51.39
C THR A 16 -18.57 -18.40 50.42
N SER A 17 -18.36 -19.01 49.25
CA SER A 17 -19.36 -19.10 48.19
C SER A 17 -20.43 -20.16 48.47
N ARG A 18 -21.71 -19.77 48.45
CA ARG A 18 -22.87 -20.65 48.73
C ARG A 18 -22.97 -21.87 47.81
N GLN A 19 -22.57 -21.75 46.55
CA GLN A 19 -22.59 -22.85 45.58
C GLN A 19 -21.58 -23.98 45.88
N TRP A 20 -20.66 -23.73 46.81
CA TRP A 20 -19.69 -24.70 47.32
C TRP A 20 -20.03 -25.13 48.76
N ALA A 21 -21.31 -25.06 49.14
CA ALA A 21 -21.77 -25.58 50.42
C ALA A 21 -21.46 -27.08 50.54
N GLY A 22 -20.95 -27.50 51.70
CA GLY A 22 -20.50 -28.87 51.94
C GLY A 22 -19.05 -29.17 51.57
N PHE A 23 -18.31 -28.18 51.04
CA PHE A 23 -16.86 -28.25 50.85
C PHE A 23 -16.10 -27.52 51.96
N TYR A 24 -14.99 -28.11 52.39
CA TYR A 24 -14.20 -27.66 53.53
C TYR A 24 -12.73 -27.52 53.15
N LEU A 25 -12.15 -26.32 53.27
CA LEU A 25 -10.78 -26.02 52.86
C LEU A 25 -9.73 -26.57 53.84
N GLU A 26 -8.97 -27.59 53.43
CA GLU A 26 -7.86 -28.17 54.20
C GLU A 26 -6.56 -27.41 53.97
N GLN A 27 -6.21 -27.17 52.71
CA GLN A 27 -5.00 -26.45 52.33
C GLN A 27 -5.26 -25.50 51.17
N LEU A 28 -4.56 -24.38 51.16
CA LEU A 28 -4.55 -23.41 50.09
C LEU A 28 -3.10 -23.07 49.76
N SER A 29 -2.72 -23.23 48.50
CA SER A 29 -1.42 -22.79 48.01
C SER A 29 -1.61 -22.05 46.70
N GLY A 30 -1.00 -20.89 46.51
CA GLY A 30 -1.12 -20.20 45.23
C GLY A 30 -0.20 -19.01 45.09
N ARG A 31 -0.16 -18.48 43.86
CA ARG A 31 0.69 -17.36 43.46
C ARG A 31 -0.12 -16.27 42.79
N GLU A 32 0.15 -15.04 43.19
CA GLU A 32 -0.31 -13.80 42.56
C GLU A 32 0.92 -13.01 42.10
N ALA A 33 0.83 -12.32 40.96
CA ALA A 33 1.86 -11.39 40.52
C ALA A 33 1.25 -10.26 39.68
N LEU A 34 1.87 -9.08 39.72
CA LEU A 34 1.48 -7.97 38.85
C LEU A 34 1.62 -8.40 37.40
N GLY A 35 0.56 -8.19 36.61
CA GLY A 35 0.57 -8.52 35.20
C GLY A 35 0.38 -9.99 34.85
N GLU A 36 0.10 -10.83 35.84
CA GLU A 36 -0.15 -12.27 35.64
C GLU A 36 -1.50 -12.66 36.27
N PRO A 37 -2.25 -13.59 35.65
CA PRO A 37 -3.40 -14.21 36.30
C PRO A 37 -2.94 -14.94 37.56
N PHE A 38 -3.61 -14.69 38.69
CA PHE A 38 -3.36 -15.48 39.89
C PHE A 38 -3.77 -16.94 39.67
N CYS A 39 -3.12 -17.86 40.39
CA CYS A 39 -3.48 -19.27 40.39
C CYS A 39 -3.38 -19.82 41.82
N TYR A 40 -4.51 -20.30 42.32
CA TYR A 40 -4.63 -20.92 43.64
C TYR A 40 -5.07 -22.36 43.51
N GLU A 41 -4.35 -23.27 44.16
CA GLU A 41 -4.72 -24.66 44.34
C GLU A 41 -5.32 -24.82 45.75
N ALA A 42 -6.58 -25.22 45.79
CA ALA A 42 -7.33 -25.47 47.02
C ALA A 42 -7.56 -26.97 47.19
N ILE A 43 -7.09 -27.53 48.30
CA ILE A 43 -7.42 -28.90 48.72
C ILE A 43 -8.64 -28.82 49.62
N LEU A 44 -9.74 -29.41 49.14
CA LEU A 44 -11.04 -29.39 49.77
C LEU A 44 -11.45 -30.81 50.18
N TYR A 45 -12.10 -30.93 51.32
CA TYR A 45 -12.80 -32.15 51.73
C TYR A 45 -14.31 -31.97 51.54
N THR A 46 -14.99 -32.99 51.00
CA THR A 46 -16.45 -33.02 50.87
C THR A 46 -17.00 -34.41 51.19
N ARG A 47 -18.27 -34.45 51.62
CA ARG A 47 -19.05 -35.71 51.77
C ARG A 47 -20.00 -35.96 50.58
N LEU A 48 -20.01 -35.06 49.60
CA LEU A 48 -20.77 -35.25 48.37
C LEU A 48 -20.18 -36.40 47.55
N SER A 49 -21.03 -37.07 46.77
CA SER A 49 -20.58 -38.12 45.86
C SER A 49 -19.60 -37.56 44.81
N ALA A 50 -18.55 -38.31 44.48
CA ALA A 50 -17.56 -37.91 43.48
C ALA A 50 -18.17 -37.44 42.14
N GLY A 51 -19.28 -38.05 41.70
CA GLY A 51 -19.98 -37.67 40.47
C GLY A 51 -20.60 -36.26 40.45
N ALA A 52 -20.77 -35.61 41.61
CA ALA A 52 -21.31 -34.25 41.70
C ALA A 52 -20.23 -33.16 41.56
N VAL A 53 -18.95 -33.53 41.70
CA VAL A 53 -17.82 -32.59 41.73
C VAL A 53 -17.47 -32.00 40.35
N PRO A 54 -17.46 -32.77 39.24
CA PRO A 54 -17.11 -32.23 37.92
C PRO A 54 -18.03 -31.10 37.43
N ALA A 55 -19.30 -31.08 37.86
CA ALA A 55 -20.26 -30.03 37.52
C ALA A 55 -19.92 -28.65 38.11
N LEU A 56 -18.95 -28.59 39.02
CA LEU A 56 -18.48 -27.37 39.67
C LEU A 56 -17.33 -26.69 38.91
N THR A 57 -16.72 -27.36 37.93
CA THR A 57 -15.74 -26.75 37.02
C THR A 57 -16.40 -25.61 36.23
N GLY A 58 -15.72 -24.47 36.13
CA GLY A 58 -16.23 -23.24 35.53
C GLY A 58 -17.13 -22.41 36.44
N LYS A 59 -17.44 -22.86 37.67
CA LYS A 59 -18.16 -22.06 38.66
C LYS A 59 -17.21 -21.18 39.47
N ALA A 60 -17.72 -20.04 39.94
CA ALA A 60 -16.94 -19.15 40.80
C ALA A 60 -16.71 -19.77 42.19
N MET A 61 -15.56 -19.57 42.81
CA MET A 61 -15.29 -19.97 44.18
C MET A 61 -14.77 -18.77 44.96
N GLY A 62 -15.39 -18.51 46.10
CA GLY A 62 -14.92 -17.56 47.09
C GLY A 62 -14.30 -18.31 48.26
N LEU A 63 -13.10 -17.90 48.66
CA LEU A 63 -12.37 -18.35 49.83
C LEU A 63 -12.07 -17.14 50.71
N HIS A 64 -11.83 -17.40 51.99
CA HIS A 64 -11.24 -16.40 52.88
C HIS A 64 -10.07 -17.00 53.66
N VAL A 65 -9.13 -16.14 54.02
CA VAL A 65 -8.06 -16.42 54.98
C VAL A 65 -8.07 -15.31 56.02
N SER A 66 -8.07 -15.66 57.31
CA SER A 66 -8.13 -14.69 58.40
C SER A 66 -6.76 -14.48 59.07
N SER A 67 -6.42 -13.22 59.37
CA SER A 67 -5.34 -12.86 60.29
C SER A 67 -5.98 -12.41 61.62
N GLY A 68 -6.25 -13.35 62.53
CA GLY A 68 -6.94 -13.07 63.80
C GLY A 68 -8.47 -12.98 63.69
N LYS A 69 -9.14 -12.50 64.77
CA LYS A 69 -10.62 -12.56 64.91
C LYS A 69 -11.41 -11.62 63.99
N ASP A 70 -10.85 -10.49 63.57
CA ASP A 70 -11.62 -9.43 62.88
C ASP A 70 -11.16 -9.10 61.45
N ARG A 71 -10.07 -9.71 60.96
CA ARG A 71 -9.50 -9.37 59.64
C ARG A 71 -9.52 -10.57 58.68
N LYS A 72 -10.27 -10.44 57.58
CA LYS A 72 -10.39 -11.45 56.52
C LYS A 72 -9.87 -10.92 55.20
N ARG A 73 -8.97 -11.67 54.58
CA ARG A 73 -8.63 -11.56 53.16
C ARG A 73 -9.55 -12.48 52.38
N TYR A 74 -10.12 -12.00 51.28
CA TYR A 74 -10.87 -12.83 50.35
C TYR A 74 -10.01 -13.22 49.15
N ILE A 75 -10.28 -14.41 48.60
CA ILE A 75 -9.76 -14.88 47.32
C ILE A 75 -10.97 -15.35 46.54
N HIS A 76 -11.18 -14.78 45.37
CA HIS A 76 -12.34 -15.07 44.54
C HIS A 76 -11.88 -15.31 43.12
N GLY A 77 -12.29 -16.43 42.51
CA GLY A 77 -11.91 -16.81 41.16
C GLY A 77 -12.89 -17.80 40.54
N VAL A 78 -12.56 -18.29 39.36
CA VAL A 78 -13.28 -19.34 38.66
C VAL A 78 -12.48 -20.63 38.80
N VAL A 79 -13.17 -21.75 39.06
CA VAL A 79 -12.52 -23.05 39.13
C VAL A 79 -12.22 -23.57 37.73
N THR A 80 -10.95 -23.62 37.34
CA THR A 80 -10.52 -23.98 35.98
C THR A 80 -10.12 -25.45 35.82
N ALA A 81 -9.76 -26.11 36.92
CA ALA A 81 -9.51 -27.55 36.94
C ALA A 81 -9.96 -28.15 38.28
N VAL A 82 -10.39 -29.40 38.24
CA VAL A 82 -10.77 -30.16 39.43
C VAL A 82 -10.27 -31.59 39.32
N ASP A 83 -9.45 -32.03 40.27
CA ASP A 83 -9.06 -33.43 40.44
C ASP A 83 -9.77 -34.01 41.66
N VAL A 84 -10.32 -35.21 41.48
CA VAL A 84 -11.07 -35.92 42.52
C VAL A 84 -10.27 -37.11 43.00
N VAL A 85 -9.85 -37.09 44.25
CA VAL A 85 -9.06 -38.15 44.88
C VAL A 85 -9.95 -38.89 45.89
N ALA A 86 -10.17 -40.17 45.64
CA ALA A 86 -10.81 -41.05 46.61
C ALA A 86 -9.85 -41.25 47.79
N ASP A 87 -10.30 -40.93 48.99
CA ASP A 87 -9.53 -41.12 50.23
C ASP A 87 -10.05 -42.39 50.91
N GLU A 88 -9.23 -43.44 50.97
CA GLU A 88 -9.61 -44.71 51.61
C GLU A 88 -9.72 -44.61 53.15
N ILE A 89 -9.16 -43.55 53.74
CA ILE A 89 -9.06 -43.36 55.20
C ILE A 89 -10.17 -42.44 55.71
N LYS A 90 -10.65 -41.48 54.89
CA LYS A 90 -11.74 -40.56 55.25
C LYS A 90 -13.07 -41.03 54.64
N SER A 91 -14.19 -40.84 55.36
CA SER A 91 -15.55 -41.15 54.87
C SER A 91 -16.09 -40.14 53.85
N GLY A 92 -15.24 -39.65 52.94
CA GLY A 92 -15.55 -38.61 51.95
C GLY A 92 -14.56 -38.56 50.80
N VAL A 93 -14.57 -37.44 50.08
CA VAL A 93 -13.77 -37.24 48.85
C VAL A 93 -12.89 -36.01 49.02
N THR A 94 -11.63 -36.13 48.62
CA THR A 94 -10.69 -35.01 48.56
C THR A 94 -10.69 -34.44 47.15
N VAL A 95 -10.81 -33.12 47.05
CA VAL A 95 -10.97 -32.38 45.79
C VAL A 95 -9.87 -31.35 45.69
N HIS A 96 -9.05 -31.44 44.65
CA HIS A 96 -8.04 -30.43 44.32
C HIS A 96 -8.66 -29.50 43.29
N ALA A 97 -8.90 -28.26 43.66
CA ALA A 97 -9.51 -27.26 42.80
C ALA A 97 -8.51 -26.17 42.44
N ARG A 98 -8.25 -25.98 41.15
CA ARG A 98 -7.49 -24.84 40.62
C ARG A 98 -8.42 -23.66 40.42
N ILE A 99 -8.07 -22.51 41.00
CA ILE A 99 -8.84 -21.27 41.01
C ILE A 99 -8.01 -20.17 40.34
N GLU A 100 -8.53 -19.63 39.25
CA GLU A 100 -7.90 -18.56 38.46
C GLU A 100 -8.87 -17.38 38.25
N PRO A 101 -8.42 -16.18 37.85
CA PRO A 101 -9.34 -15.10 37.53
C PRO A 101 -10.14 -15.40 36.26
N ALA A 102 -11.26 -14.69 36.07
CA ALA A 102 -12.01 -14.74 34.82
C ALA A 102 -11.12 -14.39 33.60
N LEU A 103 -10.11 -13.54 33.81
CA LEU A 103 -9.08 -13.24 32.82
C LEU A 103 -8.37 -14.49 32.27
N ALA A 104 -8.13 -15.51 33.09
CA ALA A 104 -7.42 -16.71 32.65
C ALA A 104 -8.23 -17.53 31.63
N LEU A 105 -9.56 -17.43 31.65
CA LEU A 105 -10.45 -18.11 30.71
C LEU A 105 -10.25 -17.63 29.27
N LEU A 106 -9.72 -16.41 29.08
CA LEU A 106 -9.40 -15.86 27.76
C LEU A 106 -8.27 -16.62 27.04
N ARG A 107 -7.58 -17.55 27.74
CA ARG A 107 -6.63 -18.50 27.14
C ARG A 107 -7.33 -19.61 26.34
N LEU A 108 -8.62 -19.84 26.59
CA LEU A 108 -9.38 -20.94 25.97
C LEU A 108 -9.97 -20.58 24.60
N SER A 109 -9.89 -19.31 24.21
CA SER A 109 -10.32 -18.81 22.90
C SER A 109 -9.11 -18.44 22.05
N SER A 110 -9.20 -18.62 20.73
CA SER A 110 -8.30 -18.05 19.73
C SER A 110 -9.16 -17.44 18.62
N GLN A 111 -8.82 -16.22 18.20
CA GLN A 111 -9.66 -15.42 17.32
C GLN A 111 -8.83 -14.70 16.25
N PHE A 112 -9.52 -14.27 15.20
CA PHE A 112 -8.99 -13.32 14.21
C PHE A 112 -9.86 -12.07 14.24
N ARG A 113 -9.27 -10.93 14.62
CA ARG A 113 -9.99 -9.66 14.72
C ARG A 113 -9.14 -8.50 14.26
N VAL A 114 -9.78 -7.53 13.63
CA VAL A 114 -9.18 -6.26 13.24
C VAL A 114 -9.84 -5.14 14.02
N PHE A 115 -9.03 -4.29 14.64
CA PHE A 115 -9.46 -3.06 15.30
C PHE A 115 -8.82 -1.87 14.61
N GLN A 116 -9.60 -0.81 14.39
CA GLN A 116 -9.16 0.34 13.61
C GLN A 116 -9.53 1.63 14.33
N ASN A 117 -8.64 2.62 14.25
CA ASN A 117 -8.82 3.95 14.83
C ASN A 117 -9.26 3.92 16.30
N LYS A 118 -8.72 2.98 17.09
CA LYS A 118 -9.04 2.82 18.52
C LYS A 118 -7.77 2.85 19.37
N PRO A 119 -7.81 3.47 20.56
CA PRO A 119 -6.70 3.38 21.49
C PRO A 119 -6.66 2.00 22.14
N VAL A 120 -5.45 1.54 22.50
CA VAL A 120 -5.23 0.21 23.09
C VAL A 120 -6.11 -0.08 24.31
N PRO A 121 -6.26 0.83 25.31
CA PRO A 121 -7.14 0.57 26.45
C PRO A 121 -8.57 0.23 26.06
N ASP A 122 -9.12 0.87 25.03
CA ASP A 122 -10.48 0.63 24.57
C ASP A 122 -10.59 -0.74 23.90
N VAL A 123 -9.61 -1.10 23.05
CA VAL A 123 -9.53 -2.44 22.44
C VAL A 123 -9.43 -3.52 23.52
N VAL A 124 -8.59 -3.32 24.53
CA VAL A 124 -8.45 -4.27 25.65
C VAL A 124 -9.77 -4.38 26.43
N CYS A 125 -10.45 -3.27 26.70
CA CYS A 125 -11.75 -3.29 27.38
C CYS A 125 -12.82 -4.04 26.56
N ASP A 126 -12.87 -3.81 25.24
CA ASP A 126 -13.81 -4.50 24.35
C ASP A 126 -13.59 -6.02 24.38
N VAL A 127 -12.33 -6.47 24.29
CA VAL A 127 -11.95 -7.89 24.35
C VAL A 127 -12.27 -8.50 25.72
N LEU A 128 -11.90 -7.82 26.81
CA LEU A 128 -12.17 -8.28 28.17
C LEU A 128 -13.68 -8.48 28.42
N ARG A 129 -14.50 -7.50 28.03
CA ARG A 129 -15.96 -7.58 28.21
C ARG A 129 -16.58 -8.67 27.35
N ALA A 130 -16.17 -8.79 26.09
CA ALA A 130 -16.64 -9.85 25.19
C ALA A 130 -16.30 -11.24 25.74
N GLY A 131 -15.14 -11.38 26.38
CA GLY A 131 -14.70 -12.62 27.04
C GLY A 131 -15.25 -12.85 28.45
N GLY A 132 -16.21 -12.06 28.91
CA GLY A 132 -16.91 -12.28 30.19
C GLY A 132 -16.25 -11.67 31.43
N VAL A 133 -15.22 -10.82 31.28
CA VAL A 133 -14.62 -10.08 32.40
C VAL A 133 -15.46 -8.83 32.67
N SER A 134 -16.42 -8.94 33.57
CA SER A 134 -17.40 -7.88 33.88
C SER A 134 -16.92 -6.87 34.93
N SER A 135 -16.14 -7.30 35.93
CA SER A 135 -15.62 -6.44 37.01
C SER A 135 -14.25 -5.89 36.63
N LEU A 136 -14.24 -4.71 36.00
CA LEU A 136 -13.05 -4.05 35.44
C LEU A 136 -12.96 -2.60 35.93
N GLU A 137 -11.80 -2.22 36.44
CA GLU A 137 -11.48 -0.84 36.84
C GLU A 137 -10.27 -0.33 36.03
N VAL A 138 -10.42 0.80 35.34
CA VAL A 138 -9.37 1.39 34.49
C VAL A 138 -8.83 2.64 35.17
N LYS A 139 -7.61 2.58 35.69
CA LYS A 139 -6.91 3.64 36.44
C LYS A 139 -5.62 4.06 35.74
N LEU A 140 -5.78 4.60 34.54
CA LEU A 140 -4.67 5.07 33.72
C LEU A 140 -4.45 6.57 33.91
N GLN A 141 -3.21 7.00 34.08
CA GLN A 141 -2.87 8.42 34.19
C GLN A 141 -2.52 9.04 32.84
N ARG A 142 -2.13 8.23 31.86
CA ARG A 142 -1.73 8.67 30.52
C ARG A 142 -2.92 8.73 29.57
N VAL A 143 -2.75 9.54 28.51
CA VAL A 143 -3.62 9.55 27.34
C VAL A 143 -3.03 8.63 26.28
N TYR A 144 -3.86 7.76 25.69
CA TYR A 144 -3.43 6.80 24.68
C TYR A 144 -3.99 7.19 23.32
N ARG A 145 -3.11 7.23 22.31
CA ARG A 145 -3.51 7.58 20.94
C ARG A 145 -4.34 6.46 20.30
N PRO A 146 -5.26 6.78 19.38
CA PRO A 146 -5.85 5.79 18.48
C PRO A 146 -4.79 5.16 17.57
N HIS A 147 -4.85 3.84 17.40
CA HIS A 147 -4.02 3.12 16.43
C HIS A 147 -4.80 2.93 15.13
N PRO A 148 -4.21 3.24 13.95
CA PRO A 148 -4.88 3.06 12.66
C PRO A 148 -5.31 1.61 12.40
N PHE A 149 -4.49 0.66 12.85
CA PHE A 149 -4.69 -0.77 12.64
C PHE A 149 -4.08 -1.56 13.80
N LEU A 150 -4.85 -2.49 14.37
CA LEU A 150 -4.41 -3.49 15.34
C LEU A 150 -5.06 -4.82 14.97
N MET A 151 -4.26 -5.88 14.93
CA MET A 151 -4.73 -7.19 14.54
C MET A 151 -4.46 -8.23 15.61
N GLN A 152 -5.51 -8.97 15.97
CA GLN A 152 -5.40 -10.23 16.69
C GLN A 152 -5.28 -11.34 15.66
N TYR A 153 -4.13 -12.03 15.62
CA TYR A 153 -3.84 -13.07 14.63
C TYR A 153 -3.39 -14.37 15.29
N GLN A 154 -4.20 -15.43 15.17
CA GLN A 154 -3.90 -16.77 15.68
C GLN A 154 -3.44 -16.80 17.15
N GLU A 155 -3.90 -15.84 17.95
CA GLU A 155 -3.51 -15.72 19.35
C GLU A 155 -4.77 -15.68 20.22
N SER A 156 -4.61 -16.14 21.46
CA SER A 156 -5.72 -16.10 22.41
C SER A 156 -6.07 -14.66 22.80
N ASP A 157 -7.29 -14.45 23.26
CA ASP A 157 -7.74 -13.14 23.75
C ASP A 157 -6.82 -12.66 24.89
N PHE A 158 -6.36 -13.59 25.73
CA PHE A 158 -5.39 -13.31 26.77
C PHE A 158 -4.03 -12.86 26.22
N ASP A 159 -3.52 -13.53 25.20
CA ASP A 159 -2.21 -13.22 24.62
C ASP A 159 -2.23 -11.89 23.88
N PHE A 160 -3.31 -11.63 23.13
CA PHE A 160 -3.55 -10.37 22.43
C PHE A 160 -3.54 -9.19 23.39
N ILE A 161 -4.37 -9.22 24.43
CA ILE A 161 -4.40 -8.11 25.41
C ILE A 161 -3.07 -7.99 26.14
N SER A 162 -2.40 -9.12 26.46
CA SER A 162 -1.12 -9.09 27.16
C SER A 162 -0.04 -8.39 26.33
N ARG A 163 0.02 -8.66 25.01
CA ARG A 163 0.92 -7.99 24.07
C ARG A 163 0.64 -6.48 24.01
N LEU A 164 -0.63 -6.09 23.88
CA LEU A 164 -1.03 -4.69 23.78
C LEU A 164 -0.73 -3.91 25.07
N LEU A 165 -1.06 -4.50 26.23
CA LEU A 165 -0.77 -3.91 27.54
C LEU A 165 0.74 -3.71 27.73
N ALA A 166 1.56 -4.71 27.38
CA ALA A 166 3.01 -4.61 27.47
C ALA A 166 3.59 -3.53 26.52
N LYS A 167 3.08 -3.44 25.29
CA LYS A 167 3.48 -2.39 24.31
C LYS A 167 3.23 -0.99 24.87
N GLU A 168 2.08 -0.79 25.52
CA GLU A 168 1.69 0.50 26.08
C GLU A 168 2.18 0.75 27.52
N GLY A 169 2.81 -0.24 28.16
CA GLY A 169 3.31 -0.15 29.53
C GLY A 169 2.21 -0.15 30.59
N ILE A 170 1.04 -0.66 30.22
CA ILE A 170 -0.08 -0.89 31.13
C ILE A 170 0.13 -2.26 31.76
N TYR A 171 -0.16 -2.38 33.04
CA TYR A 171 -0.19 -3.65 33.75
C TYR A 171 -1.46 -3.75 34.57
N TYR A 172 -1.62 -4.87 35.26
CA TYR A 172 -2.81 -5.12 36.05
C TYR A 172 -2.54 -5.88 37.32
N PHE A 173 -3.51 -5.81 38.23
CA PHE A 173 -3.58 -6.62 39.44
C PHE A 173 -5.04 -6.89 39.79
N PHE A 174 -5.27 -7.70 40.81
CA PHE A 174 -6.61 -8.10 41.23
C PHE A 174 -6.95 -7.58 42.61
N ARG A 175 -8.17 -7.08 42.77
CA ARG A 175 -8.77 -6.80 44.08
C ARG A 175 -9.85 -7.82 44.36
N HIS A 176 -9.76 -8.48 45.50
CA HIS A 176 -10.69 -9.53 45.87
C HIS A 176 -11.73 -9.01 46.88
N GLY A 177 -13.00 -9.22 46.55
CA GLY A 177 -14.13 -9.14 47.47
C GLY A 177 -14.63 -10.54 47.85
N ALA A 178 -15.67 -10.60 48.68
CA ALA A 178 -16.23 -11.86 49.16
C ALA A 178 -16.91 -12.70 48.05
N ASP A 179 -17.41 -12.02 47.02
CA ASP A 179 -18.31 -12.53 45.98
C ASP A 179 -17.85 -12.18 44.54
N GLN A 180 -16.79 -11.38 44.39
CA GLN A 180 -16.21 -11.02 43.09
C GLN A 180 -14.72 -10.70 43.21
N HIS A 181 -13.99 -10.77 42.08
CA HIS A 181 -12.68 -10.15 41.94
C HIS A 181 -12.75 -9.09 40.84
N THR A 182 -12.06 -7.96 41.05
CA THR A 182 -11.98 -6.85 40.09
C THR A 182 -10.59 -6.83 39.48
N LEU A 183 -10.52 -6.85 38.15
CA LEU A 183 -9.29 -6.59 37.40
C LEU A 183 -9.05 -5.08 37.37
N VAL A 184 -7.88 -4.63 37.83
CA VAL A 184 -7.51 -3.21 37.83
C VAL A 184 -6.40 -2.98 36.81
N LEU A 185 -6.66 -2.22 35.75
CA LEU A 185 -5.64 -1.78 34.80
C LEU A 185 -5.01 -0.47 35.28
N THR A 186 -3.68 -0.38 35.29
CA THR A 186 -2.95 0.82 35.70
C THR A 186 -1.62 0.97 34.93
N ASP A 187 -1.13 2.19 34.82
CA ASP A 187 0.19 2.55 34.28
C ASP A 187 1.09 3.24 35.33
N SER A 188 0.58 3.38 36.56
CA SER A 188 1.15 4.21 37.61
C SER A 188 1.24 3.46 38.94
N ASP A 189 2.35 3.64 39.64
CA ASP A 189 2.61 3.10 40.98
C ASP A 189 1.80 3.82 42.08
N LEU A 190 1.29 5.02 41.78
CA LEU A 190 0.45 5.81 42.69
C LEU A 190 -0.91 5.18 42.97
N MET A 191 -1.37 4.28 42.09
CA MET A 191 -2.69 3.65 42.17
C MET A 191 -2.74 2.40 43.05
N HIS A 192 -1.59 1.98 43.61
CA HIS A 192 -1.50 0.82 44.49
C HIS A 192 -2.10 1.09 45.88
N PRO A 193 -3.00 0.23 46.39
CA PRO A 193 -3.56 0.40 47.73
C PRO A 193 -2.50 0.23 48.82
N GLU A 194 -2.74 0.80 50.00
CA GLU A 194 -1.95 0.48 51.19
C GLU A 194 -2.42 -0.84 51.79
N SER A 195 -1.49 -1.68 52.26
CA SER A 195 -1.85 -2.93 52.91
C SER A 195 -2.63 -2.68 54.20
N GLN A 196 -3.61 -3.53 54.50
CA GLN A 196 -4.34 -3.45 55.77
C GLN A 196 -3.44 -3.63 57.01
N THR A 197 -2.29 -4.34 56.90
CA THR A 197 -1.30 -4.40 57.99
C THR A 197 -0.46 -3.10 58.05
N GLY A 198 -0.23 -2.47 56.89
CA GLY A 198 0.49 -1.21 56.72
C GLY A 198 2.00 -1.28 57.01
N ARG A 199 2.38 -1.65 58.23
CA ARG A 199 3.75 -1.65 58.72
C ARG A 199 4.21 -3.07 59.07
N PHE A 200 5.42 -3.40 58.62
CA PHE A 200 6.08 -4.67 58.89
C PHE A 200 7.45 -4.41 59.51
N SER A 201 7.74 -5.09 60.63
CA SER A 201 9.06 -5.05 61.28
C SER A 201 9.86 -6.32 60.99
N TRP A 202 11.19 -6.22 60.89
CA TRP A 202 12.04 -7.41 60.79
C TRP A 202 12.33 -8.02 62.17
N ARG A 203 12.26 -9.36 62.25
CA ARG A 203 12.75 -10.12 63.41
C ARG A 203 13.42 -11.41 62.96
N SER A 204 14.56 -11.73 63.55
CA SER A 204 15.35 -12.93 63.23
C SER A 204 14.79 -14.24 63.81
N SER A 205 13.86 -14.17 64.76
CA SER A 205 13.22 -15.33 65.38
C SER A 205 11.75 -15.43 64.96
N ALA A 206 11.34 -16.60 64.50
CA ALA A 206 9.99 -16.91 64.05
C ALA A 206 9.00 -16.91 65.24
N GLY A 207 8.57 -15.71 65.64
CA GLY A 207 7.34 -15.54 66.39
C GLY A 207 6.15 -15.50 65.43
N LYS A 208 5.06 -16.20 65.77
CA LYS A 208 3.79 -16.18 65.03
C LYS A 208 3.06 -14.85 65.24
N GLU A 209 3.64 -13.74 64.78
CA GLU A 209 3.08 -12.40 64.89
C GLU A 209 2.80 -11.82 63.50
N SER A 210 1.56 -11.38 63.26
CA SER A 210 1.21 -10.61 62.05
C SER A 210 2.04 -9.34 61.99
N GLY A 211 2.45 -8.89 60.80
CA GLY A 211 3.29 -7.70 60.66
C GLY A 211 4.78 -7.91 60.95
N VAL A 212 5.26 -9.16 60.96
CA VAL A 212 6.68 -9.49 61.11
C VAL A 212 7.22 -10.17 59.85
N ILE A 213 8.36 -9.69 59.35
CA ILE A 213 9.11 -10.32 58.26
C ILE A 213 10.29 -11.10 58.87
N ALA A 214 10.28 -12.41 58.69
CA ALA A 214 11.27 -13.33 59.26
C ALA A 214 12.52 -13.49 58.39
N CYS A 215 12.36 -13.40 57.07
CA CYS A 215 13.47 -13.48 56.12
C CYS A 215 13.38 -12.31 55.13
N TRP A 216 14.52 -11.68 54.84
CA TRP A 216 14.64 -10.61 53.86
C TRP A 216 15.85 -10.85 52.98
N LYS A 217 15.67 -10.79 51.66
CA LYS A 217 16.72 -10.99 50.66
C LYS A 217 16.66 -9.90 49.62
N ALA A 218 17.77 -9.19 49.41
CA ALA A 218 17.95 -8.29 48.27
C ALA A 218 18.79 -9.00 47.20
N CYS A 219 18.30 -9.04 45.96
CA CYS A 219 19.00 -9.58 44.80
C CYS A 219 19.34 -8.44 43.84
N TYR A 220 20.60 -8.35 43.44
CA TYR A 220 21.09 -7.38 42.47
C TYR A 220 21.57 -8.11 41.22
N ARG A 221 21.13 -7.67 40.05
CA ARG A 221 21.45 -8.28 38.75
C ARG A 221 21.94 -7.21 37.79
N MET A 222 22.98 -7.52 37.03
CA MET A 222 23.40 -6.65 35.93
C MET A 222 22.33 -6.64 34.83
N GLN A 223 22.06 -5.47 34.27
CA GLN A 223 21.14 -5.25 33.16
C GLN A 223 21.81 -4.36 32.12
N SER A 224 21.27 -4.32 30.89
CA SER A 224 21.72 -3.34 29.89
C SER A 224 21.48 -1.92 30.40
N SER A 225 22.39 -0.99 30.10
CA SER A 225 22.34 0.40 30.59
C SER A 225 21.38 1.30 29.82
N GLY A 226 20.96 0.89 28.63
CA GLY A 226 19.98 1.62 27.83
C GLY A 226 19.20 0.74 26.87
N VAL A 227 18.13 1.32 26.34
CA VAL A 227 17.32 0.75 25.27
C VAL A 227 17.20 1.80 24.18
N ASP A 228 17.69 1.46 22.99
CA ASP A 228 17.60 2.24 21.76
C ASP A 228 16.49 1.66 20.89
N VAL A 229 15.58 2.50 20.43
CA VAL A 229 14.48 2.14 19.53
C VAL A 229 14.66 2.90 18.22
N LYS A 230 14.78 2.16 17.11
CA LYS A 230 14.81 2.70 15.76
C LYS A 230 13.47 2.46 15.06
N GLY A 231 12.78 3.55 14.76
CA GLY A 231 11.54 3.56 13.98
C GLY A 231 11.84 3.77 12.50
N VAL A 232 11.45 2.82 11.67
CA VAL A 232 11.59 2.93 10.21
C VAL A 232 10.30 3.49 9.63
N ASP A 233 10.33 4.75 9.19
CA ASP A 233 9.16 5.46 8.65
C ASP A 233 8.79 4.87 7.30
N PRO A 234 7.65 4.17 7.25
CA PRO A 234 7.32 3.46 6.05
C PRO A 234 6.76 4.41 4.96
N VAL A 235 6.41 5.66 5.31
CA VAL A 235 5.90 6.68 4.39
C VAL A 235 7.04 7.58 3.88
N HIS A 236 7.94 8.01 4.77
CA HIS A 236 8.98 8.98 4.43
C HIS A 236 10.36 8.37 4.20
N SER A 237 10.53 7.05 4.33
CA SER A 237 11.82 6.35 4.20
C SER A 237 12.92 6.94 5.10
N ARG A 238 12.54 7.33 6.32
CA ARG A 238 13.43 7.92 7.33
C ARG A 238 13.55 6.98 8.52
N CYS A 239 14.73 6.95 9.12
CA CYS A 239 14.90 6.32 10.42
C CYS A 239 14.85 7.40 11.50
N LYS A 240 13.97 7.24 12.47
CA LYS A 240 13.96 8.04 13.68
C LYS A 240 14.44 7.18 14.85
N GLN A 241 14.99 7.82 15.88
CA GLN A 241 15.51 7.13 17.05
C GLN A 241 14.96 7.75 18.34
N ALA A 242 14.63 6.89 19.29
CA ALA A 242 14.40 7.24 20.67
C ALA A 242 15.23 6.31 21.57
N SER A 243 15.68 6.82 22.71
CA SER A 243 16.50 6.06 23.64
C SER A 243 16.05 6.31 25.08
N ALA A 244 16.18 5.32 25.94
CA ALA A 244 15.92 5.44 27.37
C ALA A 244 17.04 4.76 28.18
N THR A 245 17.48 5.44 29.24
CA THR A 245 18.48 4.90 30.17
C THR A 245 17.80 4.04 31.23
N VAL A 246 18.42 2.91 31.57
CA VAL A 246 17.99 2.05 32.67
C VAL A 246 18.49 2.66 33.98
N ALA A 247 17.56 3.06 34.85
CA ALA A 247 17.89 3.66 36.13
C ALA A 247 18.72 2.70 37.00
N GLY A 248 19.87 3.17 37.49
CA GLY A 248 20.77 2.40 38.34
C GLY A 248 21.72 1.45 37.62
N ALA A 249 21.61 1.29 36.30
CA ALA A 249 22.47 0.38 35.55
C ALA A 249 23.94 0.82 35.51
N VAL A 250 24.84 -0.15 35.43
CA VAL A 250 26.31 0.06 35.41
C VAL A 250 26.86 -0.50 34.10
N GLY A 251 27.70 0.28 33.40
CA GLY A 251 28.31 -0.11 32.13
C GLY A 251 27.68 0.56 30.89
N ALA A 252 28.15 0.19 29.69
CA ALA A 252 27.83 0.85 28.43
C ALA A 252 26.99 0.01 27.44
N ALA A 253 26.53 -1.19 27.83
CA ALA A 253 25.79 -2.08 26.92
C ALA A 253 24.33 -1.63 26.76
N SER A 254 23.91 -1.21 25.56
CA SER A 254 22.51 -0.92 25.23
C SER A 254 21.88 -2.03 24.38
N GLN A 255 20.55 -2.17 24.47
CA GLN A 255 19.78 -3.01 23.54
C GLN A 255 19.21 -2.17 22.41
N LEU A 256 19.32 -2.64 21.17
CA LEU A 256 18.65 -2.05 20.02
C LEU A 256 17.36 -2.81 19.68
N LEU A 257 16.27 -2.07 19.49
CA LEU A 257 14.98 -2.53 18.98
C LEU A 257 14.65 -1.80 17.69
N VAL A 258 14.04 -2.51 16.73
CA VAL A 258 13.58 -1.93 15.47
C VAL A 258 12.07 -2.11 15.37
N THR A 259 11.35 -1.07 14.94
CA THR A 259 9.89 -1.04 14.85
C THR A 259 9.44 -0.25 13.61
N GLY A 260 8.24 -0.54 13.09
CA GLY A 260 7.57 0.31 12.09
C GLY A 260 6.96 1.59 12.70
N GLU A 261 6.94 1.70 14.02
CA GLU A 261 6.48 2.90 14.72
C GLU A 261 7.42 4.09 14.49
N THR A 262 6.90 5.26 14.15
CA THR A 262 7.70 6.46 13.87
C THR A 262 7.22 7.74 14.53
N GLU A 263 6.17 7.67 15.32
CA GLU A 263 5.86 8.74 16.25
C GLU A 263 6.90 8.71 17.37
N TYR A 264 7.61 9.82 17.55
CA TYR A 264 8.68 9.92 18.54
C TYR A 264 8.20 9.58 19.95
N GLU A 265 7.02 10.06 20.32
CA GLU A 265 6.42 9.76 21.63
C GLU A 265 6.16 8.27 21.80
N ALA A 266 5.64 7.58 20.78
CA ALA A 266 5.41 6.14 20.82
C ALA A 266 6.69 5.32 20.93
N MET A 267 7.72 5.64 20.15
CA MET A 267 9.04 4.98 20.28
C MET A 267 9.67 5.25 21.65
N SER A 268 9.58 6.49 22.13
CA SER A 268 10.09 6.87 23.45
C SER A 268 9.37 6.10 24.56
N ARG A 269 8.06 5.89 24.45
CA ARG A 269 7.30 5.02 25.37
C ARG A 269 7.81 3.58 25.36
N VAL A 270 8.01 2.99 24.18
CA VAL A 270 8.55 1.63 24.08
C VAL A 270 9.93 1.55 24.76
N ALA A 271 10.82 2.51 24.49
CA ALA A 271 12.13 2.58 25.12
C ALA A 271 12.02 2.70 26.65
N GLN A 272 11.18 3.60 27.16
CA GLN A 272 10.95 3.82 28.59
C GLN A 272 10.34 2.60 29.28
N ASN A 273 9.37 1.94 28.66
CA ASN A 273 8.72 0.74 29.21
C ASN A 273 9.73 -0.41 29.32
N GLN A 274 10.55 -0.59 28.29
CA GLN A 274 11.64 -1.57 28.25
C GLN A 274 12.75 -1.26 29.25
N ALA A 275 13.11 0.03 29.42
CA ALA A 275 14.10 0.45 30.40
C ALA A 275 13.57 0.30 31.84
N GLY A 276 12.29 0.62 32.08
CA GLY A 276 11.61 0.43 33.36
C GLY A 276 11.54 -1.03 33.78
N TYR A 277 11.19 -1.93 32.85
CA TYR A 277 11.20 -3.38 33.11
C TYR A 277 12.60 -3.89 33.52
N ARG A 278 13.67 -3.39 32.88
CA ARG A 278 15.04 -3.74 33.24
C ARG A 278 15.46 -3.19 34.59
N ALA A 279 15.14 -1.93 34.87
CA ALA A 279 15.41 -1.31 36.16
C ALA A 279 14.71 -2.10 37.28
N PHE A 280 13.48 -2.56 37.03
CA PHE A 280 12.76 -3.46 37.91
C PHE A 280 13.48 -4.80 38.13
N GLN A 281 14.05 -5.41 37.08
CA GLN A 281 14.80 -6.68 37.22
C GLN A 281 16.19 -6.53 37.86
N GLN A 282 16.75 -5.32 37.87
CA GLN A 282 18.07 -5.05 38.41
C GLN A 282 18.13 -5.24 39.93
N GLN A 283 17.08 -4.84 40.65
CA GLN A 283 17.00 -4.95 42.09
C GLN A 283 15.67 -5.57 42.46
N VAL A 284 15.69 -6.71 43.16
CA VAL A 284 14.48 -7.43 43.56
C VAL A 284 14.60 -7.82 45.02
N PHE A 285 13.55 -7.57 45.81
CA PHE A 285 13.50 -7.94 47.22
C PHE A 285 12.54 -9.10 47.43
N THR A 286 12.93 -10.07 48.25
CA THR A 286 12.09 -11.20 48.64
C THR A 286 11.96 -11.23 50.16
N GLY A 287 10.73 -11.36 50.65
CA GLY A 287 10.44 -11.47 52.07
C GLY A 287 9.59 -12.68 52.40
N VAL A 288 9.69 -13.18 53.64
CA VAL A 288 8.83 -14.25 54.17
C VAL A 288 8.17 -13.76 55.46
N THR A 289 6.86 -13.95 55.58
CA THR A 289 6.04 -13.58 56.75
C THR A 289 4.94 -14.62 56.99
N ASP A 290 4.46 -14.70 58.22
CA ASP A 290 3.31 -15.52 58.59
C ASP A 290 1.98 -14.75 58.48
N ASP A 291 1.99 -13.52 57.95
CA ASP A 291 0.80 -12.70 57.74
C ASP A 291 -0.01 -13.23 56.52
N PRO A 292 -1.24 -13.74 56.70
CA PRO A 292 -2.07 -14.23 55.59
C PRO A 292 -2.77 -13.11 54.81
N GLY A 293 -2.75 -11.88 55.34
CA GLY A 293 -3.56 -10.75 54.87
C GLY A 293 -2.92 -9.89 53.78
N LEU A 294 -1.66 -10.16 53.40
CA LEU A 294 -0.98 -9.46 52.31
C LEU A 294 -1.63 -9.77 50.95
N VAL A 295 -1.68 -8.81 50.04
CA VAL A 295 -2.15 -9.03 48.66
C VAL A 295 -1.13 -8.47 47.66
N CYS A 296 -0.96 -9.12 46.51
CA CYS A 296 -0.15 -8.56 45.43
C CYS A 296 -0.69 -7.20 44.97
N GLY A 297 0.20 -6.21 44.77
CA GLY A 297 -0.15 -4.83 44.46
C GLY A 297 -0.31 -3.92 45.69
N GLU A 298 -0.25 -4.43 46.91
CA GLU A 298 -0.30 -3.56 48.10
C GLU A 298 1.04 -2.89 48.40
N ARG A 299 0.98 -1.71 49.03
CA ARG A 299 2.13 -1.00 49.59
C ARG A 299 2.32 -1.34 51.06
N ILE A 300 3.57 -1.53 51.46
CA ILE A 300 3.98 -1.80 52.85
C ILE A 300 5.11 -0.85 53.26
N THR A 301 5.19 -0.57 54.56
CA THR A 301 6.34 0.11 55.17
C THR A 301 7.15 -0.90 55.97
N PHE A 302 8.41 -1.11 55.60
CA PHE A 302 9.32 -2.05 56.25
C PHE A 302 10.29 -1.33 57.19
N THR A 303 10.37 -1.79 58.44
CA THR A 303 11.20 -1.20 59.51
C THR A 303 12.07 -2.24 60.21
N ASP A 304 13.04 -1.75 60.99
CA ASP A 304 13.82 -2.53 61.96
C ASP A 304 14.75 -3.60 61.37
N HIS A 305 14.96 -3.64 60.05
CA HIS A 305 15.98 -4.49 59.43
C HIS A 305 17.36 -3.79 59.43
N PRO A 306 18.45 -4.50 59.77
CA PRO A 306 19.77 -3.90 60.00
C PRO A 306 20.38 -3.19 58.79
N CYS A 307 19.97 -3.54 57.56
CA CYS A 307 20.58 -3.03 56.33
C CYS A 307 19.59 -2.39 55.35
N ASP A 308 18.29 -2.38 55.63
CA ASP A 308 17.29 -1.86 54.69
C ASP A 308 16.02 -1.45 55.43
N SER A 309 15.33 -0.41 54.97
CA SER A 309 14.05 0.03 55.51
C SER A 309 13.40 0.99 54.51
N GLY A 310 12.08 1.17 54.62
CA GLY A 310 11.35 2.14 53.81
C GLY A 310 10.06 1.60 53.21
N ALA A 311 9.58 2.31 52.18
CA ALA A 311 8.31 1.99 51.51
C ALA A 311 8.54 1.07 50.31
N TYR A 312 7.80 -0.04 50.29
CA TYR A 312 7.82 -1.03 49.23
C TYR A 312 6.41 -1.28 48.69
N TYR A 313 6.31 -1.79 47.47
CA TYR A 313 5.08 -2.35 46.94
C TYR A 313 5.31 -3.81 46.53
N LEU A 314 4.28 -4.63 46.74
CA LEU A 314 4.32 -6.06 46.48
C LEU A 314 4.04 -6.34 45.00
N THR A 315 4.93 -7.09 44.37
CA THR A 315 4.90 -7.39 42.94
C THR A 315 4.58 -8.84 42.63
N ALA A 316 4.83 -9.72 43.60
CA ALA A 316 4.33 -11.09 43.60
C ALA A 316 4.14 -11.57 45.05
N LEU A 317 3.26 -12.54 45.24
CA LEU A 317 2.96 -13.17 46.52
C LEU A 317 2.66 -14.66 46.29
N GLU A 318 3.38 -15.52 46.98
CA GLU A 318 3.08 -16.93 47.15
C GLU A 318 2.53 -17.14 48.55
N LEU A 319 1.30 -17.66 48.64
CA LEU A 319 0.61 -17.91 49.89
C LEU A 319 0.45 -19.42 50.08
N LYS A 320 0.83 -19.93 51.24
CA LYS A 320 0.56 -21.30 51.69
C LYS A 320 -0.14 -21.28 53.03
N VAL A 321 -1.30 -21.92 53.11
CA VAL A 321 -2.12 -22.00 54.31
C VAL A 321 -2.57 -23.44 54.53
N SER A 322 -2.30 -23.97 55.72
CA SER A 322 -2.91 -25.19 56.24
C SER A 322 -3.96 -24.79 57.27
N SER A 323 -5.22 -25.15 57.00
CA SER A 323 -6.36 -24.84 57.87
C SER A 323 -6.39 -25.76 59.10
N ASN A 324 -7.15 -25.37 60.13
CA ASN A 324 -7.32 -26.13 61.37
C ASN A 324 -8.34 -27.30 61.26
N ILE A 325 -8.54 -27.85 60.06
CA ILE A 325 -9.45 -28.99 59.85
C ILE A 325 -8.88 -30.24 60.51
N GLY A 326 -9.71 -30.99 61.24
CA GLY A 326 -9.32 -32.27 61.82
C GLY A 326 -8.19 -32.20 62.86
N HIS A 327 -8.09 -31.08 63.59
CA HIS A 327 -7.04 -30.80 64.58
C HIS A 327 -5.60 -30.67 64.03
N GLN A 328 -5.45 -30.38 62.73
CA GLN A 328 -4.13 -30.08 62.17
C GLN A 328 -3.57 -28.75 62.67
N ALA A 329 -2.24 -28.68 62.77
CA ALA A 329 -1.54 -27.46 63.14
C ALA A 329 -1.72 -26.40 62.03
N VAL A 330 -2.19 -25.22 62.43
CA VAL A 330 -2.29 -24.07 61.53
C VAL A 330 -0.89 -23.62 61.13
N ARG A 331 -0.65 -23.54 59.83
CA ARG A 331 0.55 -22.98 59.23
C ARG A 331 0.16 -21.96 58.17
N VAL A 332 0.72 -20.77 58.26
CA VAL A 332 0.60 -19.71 57.26
C VAL A 332 2.02 -19.32 56.87
N GLU A 333 2.28 -19.25 55.58
CA GLU A 333 3.55 -18.79 55.04
C GLU A 333 3.26 -17.96 53.79
N SER A 334 3.63 -16.69 53.84
CA SER A 334 3.50 -15.72 52.75
C SER A 334 4.91 -15.33 52.30
N THR A 335 5.30 -15.80 51.12
CA THR A 335 6.56 -15.40 50.48
C THR A 335 6.25 -14.36 49.42
N PHE A 336 6.79 -13.16 49.54
CA PHE A 336 6.48 -12.07 48.62
C PHE A 336 7.73 -11.53 47.93
N THR A 337 7.51 -10.98 46.73
CA THR A 337 8.49 -10.18 46.01
C THR A 337 8.07 -8.71 46.07
N ALA A 338 9.01 -7.83 46.37
CA ALA A 338 8.75 -6.42 46.56
C ALA A 338 9.74 -5.54 45.78
N GLN A 339 9.31 -4.31 45.54
CA GLN A 339 10.13 -3.25 44.98
C GLN A 339 10.06 -1.98 45.81
N LYS A 340 11.11 -1.16 45.74
CA LYS A 340 11.07 0.18 46.32
C LYS A 340 10.06 1.05 45.58
N LYS A 341 9.35 1.90 46.32
CA LYS A 341 8.25 2.75 45.81
C LYS A 341 8.56 3.45 44.47
N ASN A 342 9.77 3.94 44.28
CA ASN A 342 10.11 4.76 43.10
C ASN A 342 10.57 3.95 41.87
N VAL A 343 10.56 2.61 41.92
CA VAL A 343 10.93 1.76 40.78
C VAL A 343 9.65 1.42 40.02
N PRO A 344 9.43 1.94 38.80
CA PRO A 344 8.20 1.68 38.07
C PRO A 344 8.10 0.21 37.63
N PHE A 345 6.92 -0.38 37.77
CA PHE A 345 6.63 -1.70 37.21
C PHE A 345 6.21 -1.58 35.75
N ARG A 346 6.73 -2.47 34.89
CA ARG A 346 6.34 -2.61 33.49
C ARG A 346 6.21 -4.08 33.16
N LEU A 347 5.25 -4.44 32.32
CA LEU A 347 5.14 -5.82 31.86
C LEU A 347 6.34 -6.20 31.00
N PRO A 348 6.82 -7.44 31.08
CA PRO A 348 7.71 -7.98 30.06
C PRO A 348 7.01 -7.95 28.71
N VAL A 349 7.77 -7.65 27.64
CA VAL A 349 7.31 -8.01 26.30
C VAL A 349 7.28 -9.53 26.21
N ARG A 350 6.11 -10.07 25.89
CA ARG A 350 5.94 -11.51 25.75
C ARG A 350 6.81 -12.06 24.64
N ALA A 351 7.50 -13.16 24.94
CA ALA A 351 8.12 -13.99 23.93
C ALA A 351 7.04 -14.63 23.06
N GLY A 352 7.22 -14.62 21.74
CA GLY A 352 6.29 -15.25 20.80
C GLY A 352 5.07 -14.39 20.42
N ALA A 353 5.19 -13.06 20.41
CA ALA A 353 4.22 -12.22 19.70
C ALA A 353 3.97 -12.79 18.30
N PRO A 354 2.71 -12.82 17.82
CA PRO A 354 2.39 -13.46 16.54
C PRO A 354 3.23 -12.84 15.44
N ALA A 355 4.06 -13.67 14.81
CA ALA A 355 4.75 -13.31 13.60
C ALA A 355 3.92 -13.79 12.41
N LEU A 356 3.68 -12.90 11.46
CA LEU A 356 3.01 -13.17 10.19
C LEU A 356 4.08 -13.30 9.08
N PRO A 357 4.74 -14.45 8.92
CA PRO A 357 5.78 -14.62 7.90
C PRO A 357 5.19 -14.78 6.48
N GLY A 358 3.88 -15.00 6.35
CA GLY A 358 3.20 -15.27 5.09
C GLY A 358 2.38 -14.10 4.56
N LEU A 359 1.65 -14.36 3.47
CA LEU A 359 0.71 -13.42 2.88
C LEU A 359 -0.72 -13.81 3.26
N LEU A 360 -1.53 -12.81 3.60
CA LEU A 360 -2.98 -12.98 3.76
C LEU A 360 -3.70 -12.48 2.52
N ARG A 361 -4.88 -13.05 2.26
CA ARG A 361 -5.74 -12.62 1.15
C ARG A 361 -6.79 -11.65 1.67
N ALA A 362 -7.02 -10.59 0.92
CA ALA A 362 -8.05 -9.60 1.20
C ALA A 362 -8.73 -9.13 -0.09
N ARG A 363 -9.92 -8.55 0.05
CA ARG A 363 -10.65 -7.91 -1.04
C ARG A 363 -10.57 -6.40 -0.87
N VAL A 364 -10.38 -5.69 -1.97
CA VAL A 364 -10.45 -4.22 -2.00
C VAL A 364 -11.92 -3.80 -1.88
N VAL A 365 -12.23 -2.92 -0.93
CA VAL A 365 -13.59 -2.48 -0.60
C VAL A 365 -13.72 -0.97 -0.68
N GLY A 366 -14.95 -0.47 -0.83
CA GLY A 366 -15.23 0.95 -0.96
C GLY A 366 -16.70 1.22 -1.28
N PRO A 367 -17.13 2.48 -1.36
CA PRO A 367 -18.51 2.83 -1.67
C PRO A 367 -18.96 2.20 -2.99
N SER A 368 -20.20 1.71 -3.06
CA SER A 368 -20.73 1.04 -4.26
C SER A 368 -20.80 1.93 -5.51
N SER A 369 -20.71 3.25 -5.33
CA SER A 369 -20.63 4.25 -6.40
C SER A 369 -19.23 4.38 -7.02
N GLU A 370 -18.20 3.85 -6.36
CA GLU A 370 -16.81 4.03 -6.77
C GLU A 370 -16.20 2.74 -7.34
N VAL A 371 -15.57 2.86 -8.51
CA VAL A 371 -14.81 1.75 -9.11
C VAL A 371 -13.39 1.65 -8.51
N VAL A 372 -12.84 2.78 -8.06
CA VAL A 372 -11.56 2.90 -7.37
C VAL A 372 -11.77 3.78 -6.15
N HIS A 373 -11.54 3.21 -4.96
CA HIS A 373 -11.59 3.94 -3.69
C HIS A 373 -10.17 4.07 -3.14
N THR A 374 -9.56 5.26 -3.29
CA THR A 374 -8.16 5.52 -2.95
C THR A 374 -7.98 6.90 -2.32
N ASP A 375 -6.94 7.08 -1.51
CA ASP A 375 -6.57 8.36 -0.92
C ASP A 375 -5.36 9.01 -1.63
N HIS A 376 -4.91 10.16 -1.12
CA HIS A 376 -3.80 10.93 -1.69
C HIS A 376 -2.45 10.19 -1.69
N GLU A 377 -2.29 9.14 -0.88
CA GLU A 377 -1.09 8.29 -0.85
C GLU A 377 -1.21 7.07 -1.80
N GLY A 378 -2.34 6.91 -2.49
CA GLY A 378 -2.60 5.73 -3.33
C GLY A 378 -2.90 4.47 -2.51
N ARG A 379 -3.31 4.61 -1.24
CA ARG A 379 -3.75 3.48 -0.41
C ARG A 379 -5.13 3.04 -0.84
N VAL A 380 -5.49 1.79 -0.54
CA VAL A 380 -6.84 1.26 -0.74
C VAL A 380 -7.36 0.65 0.56
N LYS A 381 -8.68 0.64 0.74
CA LYS A 381 -9.30 -0.08 1.85
C LYS A 381 -9.44 -1.54 1.52
N VAL A 382 -9.17 -2.41 2.48
CA VAL A 382 -9.32 -3.86 2.30
C VAL A 382 -10.13 -4.50 3.42
N LEU A 383 -10.78 -5.60 3.05
CA LEU A 383 -11.46 -6.52 3.94
C LEU A 383 -10.76 -7.87 3.85
N PHE A 384 -10.24 -8.39 4.96
CA PHE A 384 -9.70 -9.75 4.97
C PHE A 384 -10.82 -10.77 4.78
N LEU A 385 -10.54 -11.87 4.08
CA LEU A 385 -11.57 -12.85 3.71
C LEU A 385 -12.19 -13.60 4.90
N TRP A 386 -11.62 -13.47 6.10
CA TRP A 386 -12.10 -14.05 7.36
C TRP A 386 -12.68 -12.99 8.32
N ASP A 387 -12.66 -11.70 7.95
CA ASP A 387 -13.10 -10.62 8.81
C ASP A 387 -14.63 -10.41 8.68
N ASP A 388 -15.37 -11.06 9.57
CA ASP A 388 -16.84 -11.00 9.60
C ASP A 388 -17.40 -9.64 10.09
N ALA A 389 -16.57 -8.81 10.74
CA ALA A 389 -17.01 -7.52 11.28
C ALA A 389 -16.90 -6.39 10.25
N GLY A 390 -16.05 -6.55 9.25
CA GLY A 390 -15.83 -5.55 8.23
C GLY A 390 -17.02 -5.40 7.26
N LYS A 391 -17.02 -4.31 6.50
CA LYS A 391 -18.12 -3.94 5.61
C LYS A 391 -17.63 -3.70 4.20
N GLU A 392 -18.37 -4.23 3.22
CA GLU A 392 -18.07 -4.11 1.78
C GLU A 392 -18.08 -2.65 1.29
N ASP A 393 -18.78 -1.75 1.98
CA ASP A 393 -18.78 -0.30 1.71
C ASP A 393 -17.49 0.42 2.14
N GLY A 394 -16.57 -0.29 2.82
CA GLY A 394 -15.31 0.23 3.33
C GLY A 394 -15.44 1.08 4.60
N SER A 395 -16.62 1.17 5.23
CA SER A 395 -16.80 1.97 6.46
C SER A 395 -16.10 1.37 7.68
N ASN A 396 -15.92 0.03 7.72
CA ASN A 396 -15.15 -0.69 8.74
C ASN A 396 -13.93 -1.40 8.13
N ALA A 397 -13.12 -0.68 7.35
CA ALA A 397 -11.93 -1.19 6.66
C ALA A 397 -10.78 -0.17 6.69
N CYS A 398 -9.55 -0.68 6.80
CA CYS A 398 -8.35 0.14 6.99
C CYS A 398 -7.65 0.46 5.66
N TRP A 399 -7.02 1.63 5.60
CA TRP A 399 -6.18 2.02 4.48
C TRP A 399 -4.86 1.25 4.48
N LEU A 400 -4.59 0.51 3.40
CA LEU A 400 -3.33 -0.19 3.18
C LEU A 400 -2.58 0.39 2.00
N ARG A 401 -1.26 0.52 2.14
CA ARG A 401 -0.36 0.90 1.04
C ARG A 401 -0.27 -0.23 0.03
N VAL A 402 -0.14 0.16 -1.25
CA VAL A 402 -0.02 -0.75 -2.38
C VAL A 402 1.39 -0.71 -2.94
N ALA A 403 2.09 -1.83 -2.92
CA ALA A 403 3.37 -1.98 -3.61
C ALA A 403 3.18 -1.75 -5.11
N GLN A 404 3.98 -0.83 -5.66
CA GLN A 404 3.99 -0.50 -7.08
C GLN A 404 5.20 -1.16 -7.77
N PRO A 405 5.13 -1.53 -9.06
CA PRO A 405 6.25 -2.13 -9.77
C PRO A 405 7.51 -1.25 -9.79
N TRP A 406 7.32 0.07 -9.82
CA TRP A 406 8.39 1.06 -9.77
C TRP A 406 7.83 2.36 -9.17
N THR A 407 8.57 2.99 -8.26
CA THR A 407 8.21 4.29 -7.67
C THR A 407 9.47 5.12 -7.38
N GLY A 408 9.33 6.44 -7.40
CA GLY A 408 10.36 7.44 -7.13
C GLY A 408 9.75 8.83 -7.16
N ASN A 409 10.50 9.86 -6.75
CA ASN A 409 10.07 11.27 -6.62
C ASN A 409 9.35 11.85 -7.86
N GLY A 410 8.06 11.53 -8.05
CA GLY A 410 7.27 11.85 -9.25
C GLY A 410 7.46 10.90 -10.45
N LEU A 411 8.12 9.75 -10.28
CA LEU A 411 8.47 8.79 -11.33
C LEU A 411 7.95 7.39 -10.98
N GLY A 412 7.62 6.58 -11.97
CA GLY A 412 7.33 5.16 -11.79
C GLY A 412 6.06 4.69 -12.48
N ALA A 413 5.58 3.52 -12.05
CA ALA A 413 4.34 2.90 -12.50
C ALA A 413 3.31 2.96 -11.37
N GLN A 414 2.07 3.34 -11.69
CA GLN A 414 0.99 3.41 -10.71
C GLN A 414 -0.22 2.62 -11.19
N PHE A 415 -0.51 1.52 -10.49
CA PHE A 415 -1.69 0.69 -10.70
C PHE A 415 -2.43 0.58 -9.37
N ILE A 416 -3.56 1.28 -9.26
CA ILE A 416 -4.40 1.25 -8.07
C ILE A 416 -5.42 0.11 -8.20
N PRO A 417 -5.46 -0.85 -7.25
CA PRO A 417 -6.46 -1.90 -7.24
C PRO A 417 -7.88 -1.32 -7.24
N ARG A 418 -8.78 -1.93 -8.02
CA ARG A 418 -10.19 -1.53 -8.08
C ARG A 418 -10.98 -2.20 -6.96
N VAL A 419 -12.12 -1.60 -6.58
CA VAL A 419 -13.07 -2.24 -5.66
C VAL A 419 -13.47 -3.62 -6.22
N GLY A 420 -13.43 -4.64 -5.37
CA GLY A 420 -13.69 -6.04 -5.73
C GLY A 420 -12.45 -6.85 -6.13
N SER A 421 -11.28 -6.24 -6.36
CA SER A 421 -10.03 -6.95 -6.64
C SER A 421 -9.55 -7.76 -5.42
N GLU A 422 -9.00 -8.95 -5.64
CA GLU A 422 -8.34 -9.76 -4.61
C GLU A 422 -6.84 -9.41 -4.55
N VAL A 423 -6.38 -9.05 -3.36
CA VAL A 423 -5.02 -8.60 -3.08
C VAL A 423 -4.32 -9.52 -2.08
N MET A 424 -3.00 -9.58 -2.20
CA MET A 424 -2.13 -10.23 -1.22
C MET A 424 -1.57 -9.17 -0.27
N VAL A 425 -1.74 -9.40 1.03
CA VAL A 425 -1.29 -8.50 2.10
C VAL A 425 -0.13 -9.18 2.83
N GLY A 426 1.04 -8.56 2.78
CA GLY A 426 2.20 -8.90 3.61
C GLY A 426 2.32 -7.98 4.82
N PHE A 427 3.27 -8.29 5.71
CA PHE A 427 3.43 -7.62 7.01
C PHE A 427 4.90 -7.30 7.25
N TRP A 428 5.23 -6.03 7.46
CA TRP A 428 6.62 -5.62 7.65
C TRP A 428 7.20 -6.24 8.93
N MET A 429 8.37 -6.87 8.82
CA MET A 429 9.00 -7.62 9.91
C MET A 429 8.12 -8.71 10.53
N GLY A 430 7.04 -9.11 9.84
CA GLY A 430 6.02 -10.02 10.36
C GLY A 430 5.13 -9.43 11.45
N ASP A 431 5.12 -8.10 11.66
CA ASP A 431 4.24 -7.44 12.64
C ASP A 431 2.79 -7.41 12.10
N PRO A 432 1.81 -8.07 12.75
CA PRO A 432 0.42 -8.03 12.34
C PRO A 432 -0.16 -6.62 12.28
N ASP A 433 0.42 -5.66 13.01
CA ASP A 433 -0.05 -4.27 13.05
C ASP A 433 0.51 -3.40 11.89
N ASP A 434 1.43 -3.91 11.04
CA ASP A 434 2.02 -3.17 9.90
C ASP A 434 1.80 -3.86 8.52
N PRO A 435 0.55 -3.92 8.05
CA PRO A 435 0.17 -4.52 6.77
C PRO A 435 0.53 -3.68 5.52
N VAL A 436 0.87 -4.35 4.42
CA VAL A 436 1.11 -3.77 3.09
C VAL A 436 0.61 -4.70 1.99
N ILE A 437 -0.03 -4.17 0.96
CA ILE A 437 -0.41 -4.95 -0.22
C ILE A 437 0.82 -5.16 -1.09
N THR A 438 1.18 -6.42 -1.33
CA THR A 438 2.39 -6.79 -2.10
C THR A 438 2.08 -7.17 -3.55
N GLY A 439 0.82 -7.44 -3.87
CA GLY A 439 0.40 -7.78 -5.22
C GLY A 439 -1.08 -8.15 -5.31
N MET A 440 -1.49 -8.57 -6.50
CA MET A 440 -2.85 -8.98 -6.82
C MET A 440 -2.85 -10.40 -7.38
N VAL A 441 -3.95 -11.12 -7.17
CA VAL A 441 -4.14 -12.46 -7.73
C VAL A 441 -5.43 -12.50 -8.55
N CYS A 442 -5.40 -13.25 -9.64
CA CYS A 442 -6.63 -13.57 -10.37
C CYS A 442 -7.49 -14.50 -9.51
N SER A 443 -8.80 -14.28 -9.52
CA SER A 443 -9.77 -15.11 -8.79
C SER A 443 -11.02 -15.34 -9.64
N GLY A 444 -11.96 -16.16 -9.16
CA GLY A 444 -13.17 -16.52 -9.92
C GLY A 444 -13.84 -15.36 -10.67
N PRO A 445 -14.15 -14.23 -10.01
CA PRO A 445 -14.72 -13.05 -10.68
C PRO A 445 -13.68 -12.20 -11.43
N ASN A 446 -12.39 -12.35 -11.12
CA ASN A 446 -11.28 -11.56 -11.68
C ASN A 446 -10.36 -12.48 -12.50
N LEU A 447 -10.85 -12.92 -13.66
CA LEU A 447 -10.09 -13.78 -14.57
C LEU A 447 -8.93 -13.02 -15.26
N PRO A 448 -7.87 -13.73 -15.67
CA PRO A 448 -6.81 -13.14 -16.50
C PRO A 448 -7.36 -12.41 -17.73
N PRO A 449 -6.70 -11.32 -18.17
CA PRO A 449 -7.20 -10.50 -19.27
C PRO A 449 -7.25 -11.27 -20.60
N PHE A 450 -6.29 -12.18 -20.83
CA PHE A 450 -6.21 -13.04 -22.00
C PHE A 450 -6.83 -14.42 -21.69
N PRO A 451 -7.73 -14.94 -22.54
CA PRO A 451 -8.38 -16.24 -22.29
C PRO A 451 -7.36 -17.38 -22.16
N LEU A 452 -7.36 -18.09 -21.04
CA LEU A 452 -6.49 -19.26 -20.81
C LEU A 452 -7.32 -20.55 -20.78
N PRO A 453 -6.78 -21.69 -21.26
CA PRO A 453 -5.39 -21.90 -21.72
C PRO A 453 -5.12 -21.53 -23.20
N ALA A 454 -6.14 -21.11 -23.95
CA ALA A 454 -6.03 -20.88 -25.39
C ALA A 454 -4.99 -19.79 -25.76
N GLY A 455 -4.97 -18.67 -25.04
CA GLY A 455 -4.07 -17.53 -25.22
C GLY A 455 -2.77 -17.60 -24.43
N LYS A 456 -2.25 -18.80 -24.14
CA LYS A 456 -1.02 -18.98 -23.33
C LYS A 456 0.26 -18.37 -23.92
N ALA A 457 0.26 -18.04 -25.21
CA ALA A 457 1.35 -17.34 -25.90
C ALA A 457 1.20 -15.81 -25.87
N VAL A 458 0.13 -15.29 -25.26
CA VAL A 458 -0.19 -13.85 -25.24
C VAL A 458 0.09 -13.27 -23.86
N SER A 459 0.85 -12.17 -23.81
CA SER A 459 1.17 -11.43 -22.59
C SER A 459 0.98 -9.92 -22.79
N GLY A 460 0.90 -9.16 -21.68
CA GLY A 460 0.84 -7.70 -21.73
C GLY A 460 -0.11 -7.04 -20.73
N PHE A 461 -0.45 -5.78 -20.99
CA PHE A 461 -1.28 -4.93 -20.14
C PHE A 461 -2.64 -4.67 -20.80
N VAL A 462 -3.71 -4.86 -20.04
CA VAL A 462 -5.07 -4.53 -20.44
C VAL A 462 -5.69 -3.68 -19.35
N THR A 463 -6.19 -2.51 -19.73
CA THR A 463 -6.89 -1.60 -18.82
C THR A 463 -8.38 -1.61 -19.13
N ARG A 464 -9.16 -0.82 -18.38
CA ARG A 464 -10.59 -0.61 -18.62
C ARG A 464 -10.89 0.87 -18.41
N SER A 465 -11.82 1.46 -19.16
CA SER A 465 -12.28 2.81 -18.81
C SER A 465 -12.80 2.83 -17.36
N PHE A 466 -12.80 3.99 -16.73
CA PHE A 466 -13.12 4.11 -15.31
C PHE A 466 -14.51 3.53 -14.97
N SER A 467 -15.49 3.71 -15.85
CA SER A 467 -16.86 3.19 -15.75
C SER A 467 -17.32 2.37 -16.98
N GLY A 468 -16.39 1.91 -17.83
CA GLY A 468 -16.71 1.22 -19.07
C GLY A 468 -16.65 -0.31 -18.99
N GLU A 469 -17.11 -0.97 -20.05
CA GLU A 469 -16.99 -2.42 -20.23
C GLU A 469 -15.53 -2.85 -20.51
N LYS A 470 -15.24 -4.15 -20.45
CA LYS A 470 -13.88 -4.69 -20.64
C LYS A 470 -13.25 -4.26 -21.98
N GLU A 471 -14.04 -4.09 -23.03
CA GLU A 471 -13.56 -3.73 -24.37
C GLU A 471 -13.23 -2.24 -24.55
N SER A 472 -13.58 -1.38 -23.58
CA SER A 472 -13.38 0.06 -23.71
C SER A 472 -12.00 0.55 -23.25
N GLY A 473 -11.07 -0.34 -22.91
CA GLY A 473 -9.76 0.02 -22.35
C GLY A 473 -8.60 0.01 -23.34
N HIS A 474 -7.44 0.49 -22.88
CA HIS A 474 -6.17 0.39 -23.62
C HIS A 474 -5.60 -1.03 -23.53
N ARG A 475 -4.88 -1.43 -24.58
CA ARG A 475 -4.16 -2.72 -24.64
C ARG A 475 -2.76 -2.55 -25.20
N LEU A 476 -1.78 -3.09 -24.49
CA LEU A 476 -0.41 -3.34 -24.94
C LEU A 476 -0.18 -4.85 -24.84
N SER A 477 0.01 -5.56 -25.95
CA SER A 477 0.19 -7.01 -25.90
C SER A 477 1.20 -7.55 -26.90
N PHE A 478 1.79 -8.68 -26.52
CA PHE A 478 2.74 -9.48 -27.30
C PHE A 478 2.14 -10.87 -27.49
N ASP A 479 1.96 -11.29 -28.74
CA ASP A 479 1.65 -12.67 -29.10
C ASP A 479 2.93 -13.32 -29.61
N ASP A 480 3.47 -14.28 -28.86
CA ASP A 480 4.72 -14.98 -29.17
C ASP A 480 4.48 -16.29 -29.94
N THR A 481 3.32 -16.43 -30.59
CA THR A 481 3.05 -17.59 -31.44
C THR A 481 3.98 -17.60 -32.64
N LYS A 482 4.89 -18.58 -32.69
CA LYS A 482 5.92 -18.71 -33.75
C LYS A 482 5.34 -18.59 -35.15
N GLY A 483 5.87 -17.65 -35.94
CA GLY A 483 5.46 -17.37 -37.32
C GLY A 483 4.15 -16.60 -37.46
N LYS A 484 3.59 -16.14 -36.35
CA LYS A 484 2.37 -15.32 -36.25
C LYS A 484 2.52 -14.28 -35.13
N GLU A 485 3.75 -13.83 -34.88
CA GLU A 485 4.06 -12.91 -33.80
C GLU A 485 3.36 -11.56 -34.02
N VAL A 486 2.75 -11.01 -32.97
CA VAL A 486 2.03 -9.73 -33.05
C VAL A 486 2.35 -8.85 -31.86
N PHE A 487 2.84 -7.65 -32.14
CA PHE A 487 2.85 -6.53 -31.21
C PHE A 487 1.62 -5.66 -31.46
N LEU A 488 0.81 -5.42 -30.41
CA LEU A 488 -0.38 -4.58 -30.50
C LEU A 488 -0.34 -3.47 -29.45
N LEU A 489 -0.42 -2.23 -29.93
CA LEU A 489 -0.76 -1.05 -29.13
C LEU A 489 -2.13 -0.53 -29.58
N HIS A 490 -3.10 -0.55 -28.67
CA HIS A 490 -4.48 -0.13 -28.95
C HIS A 490 -4.95 0.93 -27.96
N SER A 491 -5.58 1.99 -28.50
CA SER A 491 -6.30 3.00 -27.75
C SER A 491 -7.73 3.13 -28.27
N PRO A 492 -8.75 3.21 -27.39
CA PRO A 492 -10.14 3.35 -27.80
C PRO A 492 -10.49 4.77 -28.29
N ARG A 493 -9.60 5.75 -28.09
CA ARG A 493 -9.84 7.16 -28.46
C ARG A 493 -8.59 7.80 -29.05
N ASP A 494 -7.86 8.58 -28.25
CA ASP A 494 -6.69 9.31 -28.71
C ASP A 494 -5.42 8.48 -28.50
N MET A 495 -4.47 8.56 -29.43
CA MET A 495 -3.12 8.01 -29.31
C MET A 495 -2.14 9.07 -29.78
N MET A 496 -1.23 9.49 -28.90
CA MET A 496 -0.22 10.51 -29.17
C MET A 496 1.17 9.91 -29.04
N MET A 497 2.07 10.26 -29.95
CA MET A 497 3.48 9.90 -29.91
C MET A 497 4.29 11.19 -30.07
N ASP A 498 5.09 11.52 -29.06
CA ASP A 498 5.93 12.72 -29.03
C ASP A 498 7.38 12.31 -28.79
N ALA A 499 8.29 12.78 -29.65
CA ALA A 499 9.71 12.48 -29.59
C ALA A 499 10.49 13.79 -29.55
N GLY A 500 11.27 14.00 -28.49
CA GLY A 500 12.06 15.24 -28.31
C GLY A 500 13.28 15.36 -29.23
N HIS A 501 13.57 14.35 -30.05
CA HIS A 501 14.67 14.36 -31.02
C HIS A 501 14.27 13.58 -32.28
N ASP A 502 14.74 12.34 -32.46
CA ASP A 502 14.47 11.55 -33.66
C ASP A 502 13.35 10.52 -33.44
N PHE A 503 12.55 10.30 -34.48
CA PHE A 503 11.58 9.21 -34.58
C PHE A 503 11.86 8.40 -35.85
N SER A 504 12.07 7.09 -35.72
CA SER A 504 12.42 6.20 -36.83
C SER A 504 11.49 5.00 -36.89
N THR A 505 11.20 4.53 -38.10
CA THR A 505 10.37 3.36 -38.35
C THR A 505 10.95 2.56 -39.51
N VAL A 506 11.11 1.25 -39.32
CA VAL A 506 11.59 0.32 -40.34
C VAL A 506 10.59 -0.82 -40.46
N VAL A 507 10.11 -1.08 -41.67
CA VAL A 507 9.17 -2.16 -41.97
C VAL A 507 9.70 -2.95 -43.16
N GLU A 508 10.00 -4.24 -42.95
CA GLU A 508 10.73 -5.05 -43.94
C GLU A 508 9.86 -5.53 -45.10
N ASN A 509 8.54 -5.63 -44.90
CA ASN A 509 7.63 -6.16 -45.90
C ASN A 509 6.61 -5.11 -46.39
N LYS A 510 5.57 -4.83 -45.58
CA LYS A 510 4.47 -3.95 -45.98
C LYS A 510 4.10 -3.00 -44.86
N ASN A 511 4.13 -1.70 -45.15
CA ASN A 511 3.53 -0.66 -44.31
C ASN A 511 2.18 -0.23 -44.91
N THR A 512 1.13 -0.18 -44.10
CA THR A 512 -0.19 0.32 -44.51
C THR A 512 -0.63 1.41 -43.53
N LEU A 513 -0.83 2.62 -44.03
CA LEU A 513 -1.39 3.73 -43.27
C LEU A 513 -2.80 4.04 -43.79
N THR A 514 -3.79 3.98 -42.90
CA THR A 514 -5.18 4.30 -43.23
C THR A 514 -5.68 5.35 -42.26
N THR A 515 -6.18 6.46 -42.81
CA THR A 515 -6.74 7.57 -42.03
C THR A 515 -8.20 7.76 -42.43
N GLY A 516 -9.12 7.66 -41.47
CA GLY A 516 -10.56 7.84 -41.73
C GLY A 516 -10.99 9.31 -41.89
N GLY A 517 -10.18 10.24 -41.40
CA GLY A 517 -10.36 11.69 -41.54
C GLY A 517 -9.16 12.34 -42.22
N ASP A 518 -8.72 13.49 -41.71
CA ASP A 518 -7.63 14.25 -42.29
C ASP A 518 -6.25 13.66 -41.95
N HIS A 519 -5.35 13.63 -42.94
CA HIS A 519 -3.94 13.31 -42.76
C HIS A 519 -3.10 14.55 -43.05
N ILE A 520 -2.45 15.09 -42.02
CA ILE A 520 -1.68 16.34 -42.09
C ILE A 520 -0.22 16.03 -41.79
N VAL A 521 0.66 16.44 -42.70
CA VAL A 521 2.12 16.39 -42.52
C VAL A 521 2.66 17.82 -42.54
N GLU A 522 3.27 18.25 -41.43
CA GLU A 522 3.89 19.56 -41.31
C GLU A 522 5.39 19.42 -41.01
N VAL A 523 6.24 19.92 -41.91
CA VAL A 523 7.68 20.06 -41.68
C VAL A 523 7.98 21.53 -41.47
N LYS A 524 8.13 21.95 -40.20
CA LYS A 524 8.34 23.36 -39.84
C LYS A 524 9.69 23.91 -40.31
N LYS A 525 10.72 23.06 -40.29
CA LYS A 525 12.09 23.39 -40.71
C LYS A 525 12.77 22.13 -41.23
N GLY A 526 13.56 22.28 -42.30
CA GLY A 526 14.30 21.18 -42.91
C GLY A 526 13.69 20.71 -44.22
N ASN A 527 13.96 19.46 -44.58
CA ASN A 527 13.61 18.88 -45.87
C ASN A 527 12.59 17.74 -45.70
N TYR A 528 11.74 17.54 -46.71
CA TYR A 528 10.90 16.35 -46.85
C TYR A 528 11.36 15.60 -48.11
N SER A 529 11.79 14.35 -47.94
CA SER A 529 12.28 13.50 -49.03
C SER A 529 11.59 12.15 -49.04
N VAL A 530 11.16 11.70 -50.22
CA VAL A 530 10.60 10.37 -50.46
C VAL A 530 11.39 9.73 -51.59
N GLU A 531 11.94 8.54 -51.36
CA GLU A 531 12.73 7.78 -52.34
C GLU A 531 12.12 6.39 -52.53
N ILE A 532 11.80 6.03 -53.77
CA ILE A 532 11.40 4.67 -54.16
C ILE A 532 12.54 4.10 -55.01
N ARG A 533 13.37 3.24 -54.41
CA ARG A 533 14.56 2.68 -55.08
C ARG A 533 14.24 1.65 -56.16
N SER A 534 13.12 0.95 -56.01
CA SER A 534 12.62 -0.03 -56.96
C SER A 534 11.11 -0.10 -56.89
N GLY A 535 10.46 -0.29 -58.04
CA GLY A 535 9.00 -0.32 -58.16
C GLY A 535 8.39 1.01 -58.61
N ASN A 536 7.10 1.19 -58.33
CA ASN A 536 6.28 2.29 -58.84
C ASN A 536 5.80 3.17 -57.69
N GLY A 537 5.66 4.47 -57.95
CA GLY A 537 4.91 5.41 -57.10
C GLY A 537 3.61 5.81 -57.79
N GLU A 538 2.50 5.81 -57.05
CA GLU A 538 1.19 6.24 -57.54
C GLU A 538 0.59 7.27 -56.57
N PHE A 539 0.15 8.41 -57.12
CA PHE A 539 -0.56 9.44 -56.37
C PHE A 539 -1.89 9.71 -57.08
N SER A 540 -2.99 9.32 -56.44
CA SER A 540 -4.34 9.45 -57.01
C SER A 540 -5.21 10.28 -56.08
N THR A 541 -5.74 11.38 -56.61
CA THR A 541 -6.57 12.33 -55.87
C THR A 541 -7.89 12.52 -56.59
N LYS A 542 -9.00 12.14 -55.94
CA LYS A 542 -10.35 12.37 -56.48
C LYS A 542 -10.73 13.85 -56.54
N GLY A 543 -10.25 14.61 -55.55
CA GLY A 543 -10.46 16.05 -55.43
C GLY A 543 -9.37 16.88 -56.12
N ASN A 544 -9.08 18.05 -55.57
CA ASN A 544 -8.04 18.94 -56.08
C ASN A 544 -6.66 18.55 -55.53
N MET A 545 -5.64 18.62 -56.39
CA MET A 545 -4.24 18.60 -55.97
C MET A 545 -3.63 19.97 -56.22
N ILE A 546 -3.09 20.60 -55.17
CA ILE A 546 -2.58 21.98 -55.21
C ILE A 546 -1.14 21.98 -54.71
N THR A 547 -0.20 22.35 -55.59
CA THR A 547 1.21 22.55 -55.25
C THR A 547 1.53 24.05 -55.27
N LYS A 548 1.98 24.61 -54.15
CA LYS A 548 2.36 26.03 -54.03
C LYS A 548 3.80 26.16 -53.56
N ILE A 549 4.65 26.75 -54.40
CA ILE A 549 6.04 27.09 -54.06
C ILE A 549 6.13 28.61 -53.98
N ARG A 550 6.50 29.14 -52.80
CA ARG A 550 6.60 30.59 -52.58
C ARG A 550 7.94 31.17 -53.05
N SER A 551 8.98 30.36 -52.95
CA SER A 551 10.34 30.67 -53.40
C SER A 551 11.06 29.37 -53.77
N GLY A 552 11.96 29.44 -54.75
CA GLY A 552 12.69 28.28 -55.27
C GLY A 552 12.13 27.74 -56.59
N ASN A 553 12.53 26.52 -56.94
CA ASN A 553 12.30 25.93 -58.25
C ASN A 553 11.36 24.70 -58.14
N TYR A 554 10.56 24.47 -59.18
CA TYR A 554 9.93 23.18 -59.43
C TYR A 554 10.66 22.50 -60.58
N GLN A 555 11.13 21.28 -60.38
CA GLN A 555 11.84 20.50 -61.40
C GLN A 555 11.22 19.11 -61.54
N LEU A 556 10.94 18.72 -62.78
CA LEU A 556 10.59 17.36 -63.16
C LEU A 556 11.58 16.89 -64.22
N THR A 557 12.30 15.80 -63.94
CA THR A 557 13.24 15.17 -64.87
C THR A 557 12.76 13.75 -65.16
N VAL A 558 12.65 13.39 -66.44
CA VAL A 558 12.32 12.03 -66.90
C VAL A 558 13.44 11.60 -67.86
N GLU A 559 14.32 10.71 -67.42
CA GLU A 559 15.54 10.37 -68.17
C GLU A 559 15.31 9.31 -69.25
N GLY A 560 14.42 8.34 -69.01
CA GLY A 560 14.24 7.15 -69.85
C GLY A 560 12.81 6.88 -70.31
N GLY A 561 11.92 7.87 -70.24
CA GLY A 561 10.49 7.68 -70.51
C GLY A 561 9.78 8.91 -71.04
N GLU A 562 8.45 8.90 -70.98
CA GLU A 562 7.59 9.97 -71.48
C GLU A 562 7.04 10.83 -70.34
N CYS A 563 6.99 12.15 -70.55
CA CYS A 563 6.24 13.07 -69.70
C CYS A 563 4.93 13.46 -70.42
N VAL A 564 3.79 13.11 -69.81
CA VAL A 564 2.48 13.32 -70.41
C VAL A 564 1.62 14.21 -69.53
N ILE A 565 1.33 15.42 -70.01
CA ILE A 565 0.41 16.37 -69.37
C ILE A 565 -0.88 16.38 -70.18
N ARG A 566 -1.98 15.91 -69.59
CA ARG A 566 -3.31 15.88 -70.23
C ARG A 566 -4.32 16.63 -69.37
N ALA A 567 -5.04 17.55 -70.00
CA ALA A 567 -6.24 18.18 -69.44
C ALA A 567 -7.39 17.99 -70.43
N ASN A 568 -8.52 17.44 -69.98
CA ASN A 568 -9.72 17.32 -70.81
C ASN A 568 -10.41 18.67 -71.04
N ARG A 569 -10.01 19.70 -70.28
CA ARG A 569 -10.43 21.09 -70.43
C ARG A 569 -9.19 21.94 -70.72
N THR A 570 -9.00 23.05 -70.02
CA THR A 570 -7.87 23.95 -70.24
C THR A 570 -6.59 23.43 -69.58
N CYS A 571 -5.47 23.54 -70.29
CA CYS A 571 -4.12 23.48 -69.75
C CYS A 571 -3.48 24.86 -69.92
N GLU A 572 -3.22 25.57 -68.83
CA GLU A 572 -2.68 26.93 -68.85
C GLU A 572 -1.25 26.95 -68.32
N LEU A 573 -0.34 27.60 -69.06
CA LEU A 573 1.01 27.95 -68.62
C LEU A 573 1.12 29.47 -68.66
N SER A 574 1.42 30.08 -67.52
CA SER A 574 1.50 31.54 -67.38
C SER A 574 2.73 31.93 -66.58
N SER A 575 3.46 32.93 -67.06
CA SER A 575 4.67 33.46 -66.43
C SER A 575 4.78 34.96 -66.72
N PRO A 576 5.04 35.81 -65.72
CA PRO A 576 5.25 37.23 -65.94
C PRO A 576 6.61 37.55 -66.59
N ALA A 577 7.57 36.62 -66.53
CA ALA A 577 8.92 36.82 -67.09
C ALA A 577 9.09 36.14 -68.46
N GLY A 578 8.51 34.95 -68.62
CA GLY A 578 8.51 34.24 -69.89
C GLY A 578 8.33 32.72 -69.77
N ILE A 579 8.07 32.09 -70.91
CA ILE A 579 7.89 30.64 -71.10
C ILE A 579 8.74 30.21 -72.29
N THR A 580 9.60 29.21 -72.09
CA THR A 580 10.45 28.65 -73.13
C THR A 580 10.16 27.16 -73.31
N LEU A 581 9.86 26.74 -74.54
CA LEU A 581 9.74 25.34 -74.93
C LEU A 581 10.88 24.99 -75.87
N LYS A 582 11.76 24.07 -75.47
CA LYS A 582 12.98 23.72 -76.20
C LYS A 582 13.07 22.23 -76.49
N VAL A 583 13.42 21.89 -77.74
CA VAL A 583 13.70 20.53 -78.20
C VAL A 583 14.98 20.54 -79.02
N GLY A 584 16.09 20.08 -78.42
CA GLY A 584 17.42 20.19 -79.03
C GLY A 584 17.76 21.65 -79.42
N ASN A 585 17.95 21.90 -80.71
CA ASN A 585 18.24 23.23 -81.28
C ASN A 585 16.98 24.03 -81.68
N SER A 586 15.77 23.49 -81.49
CA SER A 586 14.51 24.21 -81.78
C SER A 586 13.93 24.82 -80.51
N GLU A 587 13.43 26.06 -80.59
CA GLU A 587 12.95 26.82 -79.44
C GLU A 587 11.72 27.70 -79.78
N LEU A 588 10.72 27.68 -78.90
CA LEU A 588 9.64 28.65 -78.82
C LEU A 588 9.78 29.42 -77.51
N SER A 589 9.96 30.74 -77.60
CA SER A 589 10.12 31.63 -76.45
C SER A 589 9.00 32.69 -76.44
N LEU A 590 8.28 32.77 -75.32
CA LEU A 590 7.24 33.76 -75.06
C LEU A 590 7.73 34.65 -73.91
N THR A 591 7.88 35.94 -74.15
CA THR A 591 8.28 36.92 -73.13
C THR A 591 7.34 38.13 -73.16
N PRO A 592 7.38 39.03 -72.17
CA PRO A 592 6.64 40.30 -72.23
C PRO A 592 7.01 41.17 -73.44
N GLU A 593 8.19 40.98 -74.03
CA GLU A 593 8.66 41.72 -75.21
C GLU A 593 8.08 41.15 -76.52
N GLY A 594 7.69 39.86 -76.55
CA GLY A 594 7.10 39.24 -77.73
C GLY A 594 7.22 37.72 -77.79
N ILE A 595 7.00 37.17 -78.99
CA ILE A 595 7.10 35.72 -79.28
C ILE A 595 8.22 35.49 -80.29
N SER A 596 9.14 34.58 -79.99
CA SER A 596 10.25 34.17 -80.85
C SER A 596 10.20 32.68 -81.18
N LEU A 597 10.47 32.33 -82.43
CA LEU A 597 10.53 30.97 -82.97
C LEU A 597 11.87 30.76 -83.68
N SER A 598 12.67 29.80 -83.23
CA SER A 598 13.96 29.45 -83.84
C SER A 598 14.10 27.94 -84.03
N GLY A 599 14.76 27.55 -85.13
CA GLY A 599 14.99 26.15 -85.48
C GLY A 599 15.58 26.02 -86.88
N THR A 600 16.05 24.82 -87.23
CA THR A 600 16.60 24.54 -88.57
C THR A 600 15.54 24.68 -89.67
N GLN A 601 14.29 24.36 -89.34
CA GLN A 601 13.15 24.54 -90.23
C GLN A 601 11.93 25.00 -89.42
N VAL A 602 11.31 26.11 -89.83
CA VAL A 602 10.04 26.59 -89.28
C VAL A 602 9.00 26.57 -90.40
N ASN A 603 8.04 25.65 -90.31
CA ASN A 603 6.96 25.50 -91.29
C ASN A 603 5.66 26.08 -90.74
N ILE A 604 5.20 27.22 -91.29
CA ILE A 604 3.92 27.85 -90.92
C ILE A 604 2.91 27.63 -92.06
N LYS A 605 1.81 26.92 -91.78
CA LYS A 605 0.75 26.61 -92.76
C LYS A 605 -0.61 27.07 -92.24
N GLY A 606 -1.33 27.89 -93.01
CA GLY A 606 -2.73 28.25 -92.76
C GLY A 606 -3.64 27.56 -93.76
N ALA A 607 -4.59 26.73 -93.29
CA ALA A 607 -5.47 25.97 -94.19
C ALA A 607 -6.46 26.85 -94.97
N ALA A 608 -6.96 27.93 -94.37
CA ALA A 608 -7.87 28.88 -95.03
C ALA A 608 -7.19 30.23 -95.31
N ARG A 609 -6.50 30.80 -94.32
CA ARG A 609 -5.82 32.09 -94.42
C ARG A 609 -4.66 32.13 -93.44
N LEU A 610 -3.53 32.67 -93.89
CA LEU A 610 -2.45 33.15 -93.02
C LEU A 610 -2.43 34.67 -93.12
N SER A 611 -2.45 35.39 -91.98
CA SER A 611 -2.41 36.85 -91.95
C SER A 611 -1.26 37.31 -91.06
N LEU A 612 -0.32 38.07 -91.64
CA LEU A 612 0.76 38.72 -90.93
C LEU A 612 0.47 40.23 -90.91
N LYS A 613 0.32 40.81 -89.71
CA LYS A 613 0.03 42.24 -89.52
C LYS A 613 0.93 42.78 -88.42
N GLY A 614 1.51 43.94 -88.65
CA GLY A 614 2.33 44.68 -87.69
C GLY A 614 2.59 46.07 -88.24
N ALA A 615 3.04 47.01 -87.40
CA ALA A 615 3.48 48.32 -87.87
C ALA A 615 4.64 48.19 -88.86
N THR A 616 5.51 47.20 -88.63
CA THR A 616 6.60 46.79 -89.52
C THR A 616 6.57 45.28 -89.68
N VAL A 617 6.75 44.78 -90.89
CA VAL A 617 6.93 43.35 -91.20
C VAL A 617 8.18 43.21 -92.07
N ASN A 618 9.24 42.62 -91.50
CA ASN A 618 10.47 42.33 -92.23
C ASN A 618 10.46 40.87 -92.69
N VAL A 619 10.73 40.65 -93.97
CA VAL A 619 10.88 39.31 -94.57
C VAL A 619 12.24 39.27 -95.25
N GLU A 620 13.19 38.59 -94.63
CA GLU A 620 14.57 38.52 -95.09
C GLU A 620 14.96 37.06 -95.35
N GLY A 621 15.54 36.79 -96.51
CA GLY A 621 16.11 35.49 -96.85
C GLY A 621 17.55 35.70 -97.30
N GLN A 622 18.52 35.22 -96.51
CA GLN A 622 19.95 35.40 -96.81
C GLN A 622 20.37 34.77 -98.15
N ALA A 623 19.76 33.65 -98.52
CA ALA A 623 19.94 33.04 -99.83
C ALA A 623 18.84 33.46 -100.82
N MET A 624 17.57 33.30 -100.44
CA MET A 624 16.42 33.64 -101.27
C MET A 624 15.18 33.83 -100.39
N ALA A 625 14.45 34.92 -100.58
CA ALA A 625 13.07 35.06 -100.13
C ALA A 625 12.15 34.90 -101.34
N THR A 626 11.20 33.97 -101.29
CA THR A 626 10.26 33.73 -102.39
C THR A 626 8.83 33.96 -101.91
N LEU A 627 8.11 34.87 -102.57
CA LEU A 627 6.65 34.96 -102.48
C LEU A 627 6.04 34.31 -103.72
N LYS A 628 5.22 33.27 -103.53
CA LYS A 628 4.51 32.56 -104.61
C LYS A 628 3.04 32.42 -104.24
N GLY A 629 2.16 32.71 -105.19
CA GLY A 629 0.72 32.53 -105.08
C GLY A 629 0.09 32.67 -106.46
N ALA A 630 -1.14 32.15 -106.64
CA ALA A 630 -1.90 32.32 -107.88
C ALA A 630 -2.13 33.82 -108.20
N ALA A 631 -2.27 34.63 -107.15
CA ALA A 631 -2.18 36.08 -107.21
C ALA A 631 -1.34 36.57 -106.02
N VAL A 632 -0.43 37.52 -106.26
CA VAL A 632 0.37 38.19 -105.23
C VAL A 632 0.19 39.70 -105.42
N SER A 633 -0.38 40.39 -104.44
CA SER A 633 -0.49 41.86 -104.43
C SER A 633 0.45 42.45 -103.38
N VAL A 634 1.18 43.49 -103.76
CA VAL A 634 2.02 44.29 -102.86
C VAL A 634 1.54 45.73 -102.96
N GLU A 635 0.80 46.17 -101.96
CA GLU A 635 0.17 47.49 -101.92
C GLU A 635 0.75 48.31 -100.76
N GLY A 636 1.27 49.49 -101.05
CA GLY A 636 1.72 50.46 -100.05
C GLY A 636 0.94 51.76 -100.21
N GLN A 637 0.45 52.35 -99.12
CA GLN A 637 -0.25 53.65 -99.15
C GLN A 637 0.69 54.84 -99.40
N GLY A 638 2.00 54.65 -99.20
CA GLY A 638 3.06 55.60 -99.55
C GLY A 638 3.88 55.08 -100.73
N THR A 639 5.20 54.93 -100.53
CA THR A 639 6.13 54.39 -101.54
C THR A 639 6.38 52.90 -101.34
N ALA A 640 6.06 52.06 -102.32
CA ALA A 640 6.57 50.70 -102.41
C ALA A 640 7.88 50.72 -103.21
N THR A 641 8.97 50.22 -102.63
CA THR A 641 10.30 50.28 -103.24
C THR A 641 10.87 48.87 -103.42
N VAL A 642 11.28 48.54 -104.64
CA VAL A 642 12.01 47.31 -104.95
C VAL A 642 13.41 47.72 -105.39
N LYS A 643 14.44 47.28 -104.67
CA LYS A 643 15.85 47.61 -104.94
C LYS A 643 16.69 46.34 -104.95
N GLY A 644 17.62 46.25 -105.90
CA GLY A 644 18.58 45.16 -106.03
C GLY A 644 19.61 45.50 -107.10
N VAL A 645 20.73 44.78 -107.11
CA VAL A 645 21.76 44.92 -108.15
C VAL A 645 21.18 44.63 -109.55
N ALA A 646 20.22 43.72 -109.63
CA ALA A 646 19.38 43.48 -110.79
C ALA A 646 17.93 43.24 -110.34
N VAL A 647 16.98 43.91 -110.99
CA VAL A 647 15.54 43.71 -110.78
C VAL A 647 14.93 43.31 -112.12
N SER A 648 14.32 42.13 -112.18
CA SER A 648 13.62 41.63 -113.37
C SER A 648 12.15 41.48 -113.06
N VAL A 649 11.31 42.14 -113.86
CA VAL A 649 9.84 42.02 -113.81
C VAL A 649 9.40 41.35 -115.11
N GLN A 650 8.95 40.10 -115.02
CA GLN A 650 8.51 39.32 -116.18
C GLN A 650 7.05 38.89 -115.99
N GLY A 651 6.19 39.32 -116.92
CA GLY A 651 4.82 38.82 -117.04
C GLY A 651 4.73 37.93 -118.28
N SER A 652 4.20 36.71 -118.14
CA SER A 652 4.00 35.79 -119.26
C SER A 652 2.90 36.24 -120.24
N ALA A 653 1.96 37.07 -119.78
CA ALA A 653 0.92 37.70 -120.60
C ALA A 653 1.16 39.21 -120.76
N THR A 654 1.22 39.96 -119.65
CA THR A 654 1.42 41.42 -119.64
C THR A 654 2.13 41.87 -118.37
N ALA A 655 3.11 42.76 -118.50
CA ALA A 655 3.66 43.56 -117.40
C ALA A 655 3.36 45.04 -117.67
N GLN A 656 2.66 45.71 -116.76
CA GLN A 656 2.38 47.16 -116.85
C GLN A 656 3.02 47.87 -115.66
N VAL A 657 3.85 48.87 -115.96
CA VAL A 657 4.34 49.84 -114.98
C VAL A 657 3.67 51.19 -115.31
N LYS A 658 2.92 51.75 -114.36
CA LYS A 658 2.18 53.01 -114.54
C LYS A 658 2.53 53.97 -113.40
N GLY A 659 2.91 55.20 -113.74
CA GLY A 659 3.18 56.28 -112.80
C GLY A 659 3.20 57.65 -113.49
N ALA A 660 2.98 58.73 -112.74
CA ALA A 660 3.00 60.10 -113.27
C ALA A 660 4.37 60.50 -113.84
N ILE A 661 5.45 59.91 -113.29
CA ILE A 661 6.82 60.00 -113.80
C ILE A 661 7.40 58.59 -113.74
N THR A 662 7.86 58.09 -114.89
CA THR A 662 8.57 56.81 -114.99
C THR A 662 9.93 57.09 -115.61
N LEU A 663 10.98 57.03 -114.80
CA LEU A 663 12.36 57.17 -115.25
C LEU A 663 12.93 55.77 -115.45
N ILE A 664 13.14 55.38 -116.70
CA ILE A 664 13.80 54.14 -117.09
C ILE A 664 15.24 54.52 -117.39
N GLY A 665 16.16 54.06 -116.54
CA GLY A 665 17.61 54.23 -116.70
C GLY A 665 18.26 52.94 -117.14
#